data_AF-A0A3S4YQS5-F1
#
_entry.id   AF-A0A3S4YQS5-F1
#
_cell.length_a   1.000
_cell.length_b   1.000
_cell.length_c   1.000
_cell.angle_alpha   90.00
_cell.angle_beta   90.00
_cell.angle_gamma   90.00
#
_symmetry.space_group_name_H-M   'P 1'
#
loop_
_entity.id
_entity.type
_entity.pdbx_description
1 polymer ?
#
loop_
_entity_poly.entity_id
_entity_poly.type
_entity_poly.pdbx_seq_one_letter_code
_entity_poly.pdbx_strand_id
1 'polypeptide(L)'
;MFGTHKKFNAKVKYIAGAAVCAALLSACGSGGASLEDDLKHYVEFQSVIKSIQELKPADELTVADEGRIKTAFQNYQKLSEQDKKSVPSDNVEKLKNALLTIQGNKQAASTVDKIIAQLPSANQIDTADERQQLFQALRQYNALTVAQKTWLSPSTGKTVESFSGAFVLDNDSLPSLNLPTPKHTAFISSATAQQQNPHMQQRMVDGKVALLSNQPRLIQSLDIVKNDSVIVDGVILNNSPKEPGNPTTDVQYLTTYSAITKAKSVGNSGEDISALLGKDKGVYSISKTSFDEEIKALVDKVSDVWDEIDRIEQAEKEQAQEAKNNQAELDKLASLSLPLEDLEQKKKELGKQKLEIEKAKQQLAKDKEIAKEKIMQYEPRYAKEIDYDLVLVLGKQVIKALTLEKRSLPKSALLSLISAYRQQNSIAQEVGDAWERLSKDKNNVAAWEVIKKHKPLFTDHIMRRVVLDAYENITAEETPYIRKDKNGLVFDPSHFDGIYSLKFEDGTHIVLHDSAAAGWHYQTFAYYTDPKNGVIYGYQSVGDETPKDAVPDKGTATYSGITTARLTDNGAMNHLTARVNAVADFAKKAISFTTSDAHTHRINDQGFRESQSLEKYNLYGHATWEASSNSFKGDVFSTDKSLKGELNGKFYGASVAEIGGTYGLKDQAGKIQLIGGYGAARK
;
A
#
# COMPACT_ATOMS: atom_id res chain seq x y z
N MET A 1 21.03 -67.50 57.17
CA MET A 1 20.45 -68.77 56.69
C MET A 1 19.35 -68.44 55.71
N PHE A 2 19.41 -69.04 54.51
CA PHE A 2 18.39 -69.24 53.45
C PHE A 2 17.00 -68.56 53.68
N GLY A 3 16.45 -67.69 52.83
CA GLY A 3 16.41 -67.66 51.37
C GLY A 3 15.22 -68.45 50.83
N THR A 4 14.12 -67.81 50.42
CA THR A 4 13.50 -67.91 49.06
C THR A 4 12.18 -67.12 48.91
N HIS A 5 12.05 -66.54 47.72
CA HIS A 5 10.96 -65.74 47.15
C HIS A 5 9.63 -66.48 46.92
N LYS A 6 8.52 -65.73 46.85
CA LYS A 6 7.74 -65.59 45.60
C LYS A 6 6.72 -64.45 45.65
N LYS A 7 6.84 -63.54 44.69
CA LYS A 7 5.82 -62.58 44.26
C LYS A 7 4.63 -63.34 43.66
N PHE A 8 3.40 -62.86 43.88
CA PHE A 8 2.37 -62.87 42.84
C PHE A 8 1.52 -61.60 42.93
N ASN A 9 1.41 -60.96 41.77
CA ASN A 9 0.72 -59.71 41.49
C ASN A 9 -0.47 -60.09 40.60
N ALA A 10 -1.71 -59.77 40.97
CA ALA A 10 -2.83 -59.72 40.03
C ALA A 10 -4.07 -59.02 40.60
N LYS A 11 -4.24 -57.78 40.13
CA LYS A 11 -5.49 -57.11 39.73
C LYS A 11 -6.78 -57.95 39.64
N VAL A 12 -7.83 -57.34 40.23
CA VAL A 12 -9.22 -57.19 39.72
C VAL A 12 -10.14 -58.42 39.78
N LYS A 13 -11.17 -58.34 40.64
CA LYS A 13 -12.59 -58.20 40.25
C LYS A 13 -13.48 -57.98 41.49
N TYR A 14 -14.37 -56.99 41.39
CA TYR A 14 -15.53 -56.76 42.24
C TYR A 14 -16.29 -58.06 42.54
N ILE A 15 -16.83 -58.20 43.76
CA ILE A 15 -18.23 -58.59 44.03
C ILE A 15 -18.50 -58.39 45.54
N ALA A 16 -19.72 -57.94 45.81
CA ALA A 16 -20.38 -57.75 47.09
C ALA A 16 -19.89 -58.61 48.27
N GLY A 17 -19.68 -57.95 49.41
CA GLY A 17 -19.44 -58.58 50.71
C GLY A 17 -20.34 -57.97 51.78
N ALA A 18 -21.66 -58.08 51.61
CA ALA A 18 -22.55 -58.11 52.76
C ALA A 18 -22.32 -59.44 53.50
N ALA A 19 -22.07 -59.35 54.81
CA ALA A 19 -22.04 -60.47 55.77
C ALA A 19 -20.92 -61.51 55.61
N VAL A 20 -19.71 -61.20 56.09
CA VAL A 20 -18.91 -62.11 56.94
C VAL A 20 -18.02 -61.28 57.87
N CYS A 21 -18.52 -60.99 59.08
CA CYS A 21 -17.71 -60.91 60.30
C CYS A 21 -18.62 -61.08 61.53
N ALA A 22 -19.52 -62.07 61.47
CA ALA A 22 -20.26 -62.58 62.60
C ALA A 22 -19.86 -64.04 62.84
N ALA A 23 -18.62 -64.25 63.29
CA ALA A 23 -18.16 -65.37 64.12
C ALA A 23 -16.63 -65.29 64.28
N LEU A 24 -16.16 -65.44 65.51
CA LEU A 24 -14.76 -65.59 65.96
C LEU A 24 -13.97 -64.30 66.25
N LEU A 25 -14.38 -63.58 67.30
CA LEU A 25 -13.58 -63.45 68.53
C LEU A 25 -14.36 -62.65 69.58
N SER A 26 -15.19 -63.38 70.34
CA SER A 26 -15.63 -62.94 71.66
C SER A 26 -14.52 -63.23 72.65
N ALA A 27 -13.78 -62.22 73.07
CA ALA A 27 -13.00 -62.28 74.30
C ALA A 27 -12.85 -60.89 74.91
N CYS A 28 -13.77 -60.62 75.84
CA CYS A 28 -13.59 -59.79 77.02
C CYS A 28 -13.45 -58.26 76.83
N GLY A 29 -14.51 -57.56 77.24
CA GLY A 29 -14.36 -56.33 78.03
C GLY A 29 -14.83 -55.04 77.38
N SER A 30 -16.10 -54.69 77.63
CA SER A 30 -16.64 -53.32 77.73
C SER A 30 -16.36 -52.32 76.59
N GLY A 31 -17.39 -52.05 75.77
CA GLY A 31 -17.47 -50.84 74.95
C GLY A 31 -18.10 -51.05 73.57
N GLY A 32 -19.36 -51.51 73.50
CA GLY A 32 -20.05 -51.69 72.23
C GLY A 32 -20.58 -50.37 71.66
N ALA A 33 -19.91 -49.83 70.65
CA ALA A 33 -20.60 -49.30 69.48
C ALA A 33 -20.98 -50.51 68.59
N SER A 34 -22.15 -50.50 67.98
CA SER A 34 -22.68 -51.69 67.30
C SER A 34 -21.98 -51.89 65.94
N LEU A 35 -21.86 -53.14 65.46
CA LEU A 35 -21.35 -53.47 64.11
C LEU A 35 -22.14 -52.74 63.00
N GLU A 36 -23.38 -52.37 63.29
CA GLU A 36 -24.26 -51.58 62.43
C GLU A 36 -23.82 -50.12 62.33
N ASP A 37 -23.31 -49.52 63.42
CA ASP A 37 -22.75 -48.17 63.44
C ASP A 37 -21.44 -48.09 62.62
N ASP A 38 -20.58 -49.09 62.72
CA ASP A 38 -19.33 -49.17 61.95
C ASP A 38 -19.60 -49.32 60.45
N LEU A 39 -20.60 -50.13 60.07
CA LEU A 39 -20.99 -50.31 58.68
C LEU A 39 -21.62 -49.03 58.11
N LYS A 40 -22.46 -48.36 58.90
CA LYS A 40 -23.04 -47.06 58.55
C LYS A 40 -21.96 -46.00 58.35
N HIS A 41 -20.98 -45.95 59.24
CA HIS A 41 -19.83 -45.04 59.13
C HIS A 41 -19.00 -45.29 57.86
N TYR A 42 -18.72 -46.56 57.54
CA TYR A 42 -18.03 -46.92 56.29
C TYR A 42 -18.81 -46.52 55.04
N VAL A 43 -20.12 -46.74 55.03
CA VAL A 43 -21.01 -46.33 53.91
C VAL A 43 -21.02 -44.81 53.75
N GLU A 44 -21.09 -44.05 54.84
CA GLU A 44 -21.03 -42.58 54.84
C GLU A 44 -19.69 -42.09 54.29
N PHE A 45 -18.56 -42.68 54.73
CA PHE A 45 -17.22 -42.36 54.22
C PHE A 45 -17.09 -42.62 52.70
N GLN A 46 -17.55 -43.79 52.23
CA GLN A 46 -17.53 -44.13 50.80
C GLN A 46 -18.46 -43.22 49.99
N SER A 47 -19.59 -42.80 50.57
CA SER A 47 -20.48 -41.82 49.93
C SER A 47 -19.80 -40.46 49.73
N VAL A 48 -18.95 -40.01 50.67
CA VAL A 48 -18.14 -38.79 50.50
C VAL A 48 -17.15 -38.95 49.35
N ILE A 49 -16.39 -40.05 49.33
CA ILE A 49 -15.42 -40.36 48.26
C ILE A 49 -16.11 -40.36 46.89
N LYS A 50 -17.25 -41.04 46.77
CA LYS A 50 -18.03 -41.11 45.53
C LYS A 50 -18.50 -39.73 45.08
N SER A 51 -19.02 -38.90 46.00
CA SER A 51 -19.48 -37.55 45.67
C SER A 51 -18.35 -36.65 45.12
N ILE A 52 -17.11 -36.85 45.57
CA ILE A 52 -15.93 -36.13 45.06
C ILE A 52 -15.51 -36.67 43.69
N GLN A 53 -15.54 -37.99 43.50
CA GLN A 53 -15.18 -38.62 42.24
C GLN A 53 -16.14 -38.25 41.11
N GLU A 54 -17.42 -38.03 41.42
CA GLU A 54 -18.46 -37.61 40.47
C GLU A 54 -18.40 -36.12 40.10
N LEU A 55 -17.55 -35.31 40.74
CA LEU A 55 -17.34 -33.92 40.32
C LEU A 55 -16.79 -33.86 38.90
N LYS A 56 -17.26 -32.90 38.10
CA LYS A 56 -16.74 -32.68 36.75
C LYS A 56 -15.29 -32.17 36.78
N PRO A 57 -14.57 -32.29 35.66
CA PRO A 57 -13.30 -31.59 35.45
C PRO A 57 -13.42 -30.09 35.69
N ALA A 58 -12.33 -29.47 36.15
CA ALA A 58 -12.32 -28.06 36.57
C ALA A 58 -12.73 -27.08 35.45
N ASP A 59 -12.27 -27.34 34.23
CA ASP A 59 -12.54 -26.56 33.02
C ASP A 59 -13.99 -26.66 32.51
N GLU A 60 -14.78 -27.62 33.02
CA GLU A 60 -16.19 -27.83 32.66
C GLU A 60 -17.18 -27.33 33.74
N LEU A 61 -16.69 -26.75 34.84
CA LEU A 61 -17.53 -26.36 35.98
C LEU A 61 -18.41 -25.13 35.69
N THR A 62 -19.73 -25.33 35.73
CA THR A 62 -20.73 -24.27 35.55
C THR A 62 -21.34 -23.83 36.88
N VAL A 63 -22.12 -22.75 36.87
CA VAL A 63 -22.84 -22.26 38.07
C VAL A 63 -23.73 -23.34 38.71
N ALA A 64 -24.28 -24.27 37.90
CA ALA A 64 -25.11 -25.36 38.38
C ALA A 64 -24.35 -26.39 39.24
N ASP A 65 -23.02 -26.45 39.12
CA ASP A 65 -22.16 -27.37 39.86
C ASP A 65 -21.80 -26.86 41.27
N GLU A 66 -21.99 -25.56 41.54
CA GLU A 66 -21.58 -24.90 42.80
C GLU A 66 -22.17 -25.61 44.03
N GLY A 67 -23.47 -25.93 44.00
CA GLY A 67 -24.15 -26.59 45.12
C GLY A 67 -23.59 -27.99 45.41
N ARG A 68 -23.29 -28.76 44.37
CA ARG A 68 -22.73 -30.12 44.51
C ARG A 68 -21.32 -30.09 45.09
N ILE A 69 -20.47 -29.18 44.60
CA ILE A 69 -19.09 -29.02 45.10
C ILE A 69 -19.09 -28.57 46.56
N LYS A 70 -19.93 -27.59 46.91
CA LYS A 70 -20.08 -27.13 48.30
C LYS A 70 -20.56 -28.25 49.23
N THR A 71 -21.52 -29.06 48.77
CA THR A 71 -22.02 -30.22 49.53
C THR A 71 -20.93 -31.27 49.72
N ALA A 72 -20.19 -31.61 48.67
CA ALA A 72 -19.05 -32.54 48.75
C ALA A 72 -17.98 -32.03 49.74
N PHE A 73 -17.68 -30.72 49.72
CA PHE A 73 -16.76 -30.11 50.66
C PHE A 73 -17.27 -30.11 52.10
N GLN A 74 -18.54 -29.80 52.32
CA GLN A 74 -19.16 -29.85 53.66
C GLN A 74 -19.16 -31.27 54.22
N ASN A 75 -19.47 -32.27 53.39
CA ASN A 75 -19.44 -33.66 53.78
C ASN A 75 -18.01 -34.14 54.09
N TYR A 76 -17.03 -33.73 53.28
CA TYR A 76 -15.61 -33.95 53.58
C TYR A 76 -15.19 -33.29 54.90
N GLN A 77 -15.66 -32.08 55.20
CA GLN A 77 -15.33 -31.40 56.47
C GLN A 77 -15.92 -32.08 57.70
N LYS A 78 -17.08 -32.74 57.57
CA LYS A 78 -17.74 -33.49 58.65
C LYS A 78 -17.04 -34.81 58.99
N LEU A 79 -16.16 -35.31 58.13
CA LEU A 79 -15.36 -36.51 58.41
C LEU A 79 -14.46 -36.29 59.62
N SER A 80 -14.15 -37.37 60.33
CA SER A 80 -13.15 -37.33 61.41
C SER A 80 -11.77 -37.02 60.84
N GLU A 81 -10.84 -36.56 61.68
CA GLU A 81 -9.46 -36.29 61.26
C GLU A 81 -8.72 -37.56 60.79
N GLN A 82 -9.14 -38.73 61.26
CA GLN A 82 -8.58 -40.01 60.82
C GLN A 82 -9.13 -40.41 59.44
N ASP A 83 -10.42 -40.17 59.18
CA ASP A 83 -11.05 -40.47 57.89
C ASP A 83 -10.57 -39.52 56.80
N LYS A 84 -10.41 -38.23 57.10
CA LYS A 84 -9.83 -37.26 56.15
C LYS A 84 -8.45 -37.68 55.66
N LYS A 85 -7.60 -38.25 56.53
CA LYS A 85 -6.29 -38.82 56.17
C LYS A 85 -6.38 -40.07 55.29
N SER A 86 -7.52 -40.76 55.32
CA SER A 86 -7.79 -41.97 54.56
C SER A 86 -8.46 -41.69 53.20
N VAL A 87 -8.93 -40.46 52.97
CA VAL A 87 -9.41 -40.04 51.64
C VAL A 87 -8.22 -40.01 50.67
N PRO A 88 -8.33 -40.63 49.48
CA PRO A 88 -7.26 -40.59 48.48
C PRO A 88 -6.83 -39.17 48.14
N SER A 89 -5.51 -38.94 48.05
CA SER A 89 -4.93 -37.62 47.76
C SER A 89 -5.53 -36.97 46.50
N ASP A 90 -5.74 -37.77 45.46
CA ASP A 90 -6.27 -37.31 44.17
C ASP A 90 -7.70 -36.78 44.30
N ASN A 91 -8.49 -37.35 45.21
CA ASN A 91 -9.84 -36.85 45.51
C ASN A 91 -9.77 -35.53 46.28
N VAL A 92 -8.89 -35.43 47.27
CA VAL A 92 -8.69 -34.19 48.04
C VAL A 92 -8.22 -33.06 47.11
N GLU A 93 -7.30 -33.37 46.19
CA GLU A 93 -6.82 -32.42 45.18
C GLU A 93 -7.93 -32.05 44.18
N LYS A 94 -8.70 -33.02 43.68
CA LYS A 94 -9.86 -32.76 42.81
C LYS A 94 -10.87 -31.82 43.47
N LEU A 95 -11.20 -32.06 44.74
CA LEU A 95 -12.11 -31.22 45.51
C LEU A 95 -11.54 -29.81 45.73
N LYS A 96 -10.25 -29.70 46.08
CA LYS A 96 -9.56 -28.42 46.23
C LYS A 96 -9.54 -27.63 44.93
N ASN A 97 -9.20 -28.27 43.81
CA ASN A 97 -9.16 -27.64 42.50
C ASN A 97 -10.56 -27.18 42.09
N ALA A 98 -11.59 -28.01 42.29
CA ALA A 98 -12.97 -27.61 42.03
C ALA A 98 -13.39 -26.38 42.87
N LEU A 99 -13.01 -26.31 44.16
CA LEU A 99 -13.28 -25.16 45.03
C LEU A 99 -12.55 -23.89 44.57
N LEU A 100 -11.28 -24.00 44.18
CA LEU A 100 -10.51 -22.87 43.64
C LEU A 100 -11.10 -22.39 42.32
N THR A 101 -11.50 -23.30 41.45
CA THR A 101 -12.08 -22.96 40.15
C THR A 101 -13.44 -22.27 40.28
N ILE A 102 -14.33 -22.72 41.16
CA ILE A 102 -15.60 -21.99 41.37
C ILE A 102 -15.36 -20.58 41.93
N GLN A 103 -14.36 -20.40 42.81
CA GLN A 103 -14.01 -19.08 43.32
C GLN A 103 -13.44 -18.18 42.21
N GLY A 104 -12.54 -18.71 41.39
CA GLY A 104 -11.98 -18.02 40.24
C GLY A 104 -13.04 -17.63 39.21
N ASN A 105 -13.93 -18.56 38.84
CA ASN A 105 -15.02 -18.31 37.90
C ASN A 105 -15.97 -17.24 38.43
N LYS A 106 -16.33 -17.30 39.72
CA LYS A 106 -17.18 -16.30 40.37
C LYS A 106 -16.52 -14.92 40.41
N GLN A 107 -15.22 -14.85 40.66
CA GLN A 107 -14.47 -13.60 40.67
C GLN A 107 -14.38 -13.01 39.26
N ALA A 108 -14.02 -13.81 38.26
CA ALA A 108 -13.95 -13.39 36.86
C ALA A 108 -15.31 -12.87 36.36
N ALA A 109 -16.39 -13.62 36.64
CA ALA A 109 -17.75 -13.20 36.31
C ALA A 109 -18.13 -11.88 37.02
N SER A 110 -17.84 -11.75 38.32
CA SER A 110 -18.13 -10.52 39.07
C SER A 110 -17.38 -9.29 38.53
N THR A 111 -16.13 -9.46 38.08
CA THR A 111 -15.37 -8.39 37.43
C THR A 111 -16.04 -7.94 36.14
N VAL A 112 -16.42 -8.89 35.29
CA VAL A 112 -17.09 -8.61 34.00
C VAL A 112 -18.47 -7.97 34.21
N ASP A 113 -19.28 -8.48 35.15
CA ASP A 113 -20.59 -7.91 35.49
C ASP A 113 -20.48 -6.44 35.92
N LYS A 114 -19.49 -6.11 36.76
CA LYS A 114 -19.29 -4.73 37.23
C LYS A 114 -18.92 -3.77 36.10
N ILE A 115 -18.04 -4.20 35.20
CA ILE A 115 -17.59 -3.37 34.08
C ILE A 115 -18.75 -3.14 33.11
N ILE A 116 -19.52 -4.18 32.78
CA ILE A 116 -20.65 -4.05 31.84
C ILE A 116 -21.78 -3.21 32.42
N ALA A 117 -22.04 -3.31 33.74
CA ALA A 117 -23.06 -2.50 34.40
C ALA A 117 -22.74 -0.99 34.41
N GLN A 118 -21.49 -0.60 34.17
CA GLN A 118 -21.05 0.80 34.10
C GLN A 118 -21.15 1.40 32.69
N LEU A 119 -21.45 0.59 31.67
CA LEU A 119 -21.53 1.06 30.28
C LEU A 119 -22.80 1.90 30.05
N PRO A 120 -22.71 3.00 29.27
CA PRO A 120 -23.89 3.73 28.81
C PRO A 120 -24.71 2.88 27.85
N SER A 121 -26.00 3.19 27.68
CA SER A 121 -26.87 2.44 26.76
C SER A 121 -26.35 2.49 25.32
N ALA A 122 -26.67 1.49 24.49
CA ALA A 122 -26.12 1.40 23.12
C ALA A 122 -26.36 2.65 22.26
N ASN A 123 -27.49 3.32 22.46
CA ASN A 123 -27.87 4.57 21.80
C ASN A 123 -27.24 5.85 22.42
N GLN A 124 -26.44 5.70 23.47
CA GLN A 124 -25.77 6.76 24.22
C GLN A 124 -24.24 6.61 24.17
N ILE A 125 -23.70 5.61 23.47
CA ILE A 125 -22.25 5.47 23.32
C ILE A 125 -21.76 6.52 22.33
N ASP A 126 -21.20 7.57 22.89
CA ASP A 126 -21.10 8.81 22.17
C ASP A 126 -19.65 9.26 22.12
N THR A 127 -18.88 9.13 23.18
CA THR A 127 -17.47 9.52 23.24
C THR A 127 -16.53 8.39 22.85
N ALA A 128 -15.29 8.72 22.47
CA ALA A 128 -14.28 7.70 22.22
C ALA A 128 -13.91 6.90 23.47
N ASP A 129 -13.92 7.54 24.64
CA ASP A 129 -13.64 6.88 25.91
C ASP A 129 -14.72 5.85 26.24
N GLU A 130 -16.00 6.19 26.08
CA GLU A 130 -17.12 5.24 26.28
C GLU A 130 -17.01 4.04 25.33
N ARG A 131 -16.56 4.27 24.09
CA ARG A 131 -16.30 3.19 23.12
C ARG A 131 -15.10 2.34 23.48
N GLN A 132 -14.01 2.94 23.94
CA GLN A 132 -12.84 2.19 24.38
C GLN A 132 -13.18 1.35 25.62
N GLN A 133 -13.93 1.92 26.56
CA GLN A 133 -14.45 1.21 27.73
C GLN A 133 -15.37 0.07 27.32
N LEU A 134 -16.27 0.29 26.36
CA LEU A 134 -17.10 -0.75 25.77
C LEU A 134 -16.25 -1.86 25.16
N PHE A 135 -15.28 -1.54 24.29
CA PHE A 135 -14.41 -2.54 23.67
C PHE A 135 -13.62 -3.34 24.71
N GLN A 136 -13.11 -2.69 25.76
CA GLN A 136 -12.43 -3.38 26.85
C GLN A 136 -13.38 -4.30 27.63
N ALA A 137 -14.58 -3.83 27.97
CA ALA A 137 -15.61 -4.60 28.65
C ALA A 137 -15.99 -5.85 27.85
N LEU A 138 -16.25 -5.65 26.56
CA LEU A 138 -16.61 -6.70 25.62
C LEU A 138 -15.46 -7.70 25.41
N ARG A 139 -14.20 -7.25 25.37
CA ARG A 139 -13.03 -8.14 25.31
C ARG A 139 -12.93 -9.04 26.55
N GLN A 140 -13.16 -8.48 27.74
CA GLN A 140 -13.14 -9.26 28.98
C GLN A 140 -14.29 -10.27 29.05
N TYR A 141 -15.49 -9.89 28.61
CA TYR A 141 -16.63 -10.80 28.51
C TYR A 141 -16.33 -12.00 27.59
N ASN A 142 -15.67 -11.76 26.45
CA ASN A 142 -15.38 -12.83 25.49
C ASN A 142 -14.16 -13.68 25.82
N ALA A 143 -13.25 -13.18 26.64
CA ALA A 143 -12.17 -13.98 27.21
C ALA A 143 -12.68 -15.08 28.17
N LEU A 144 -13.92 -15.00 28.63
CA LEU A 144 -14.55 -16.05 29.45
C LEU A 144 -14.93 -17.26 28.59
N THR A 145 -14.62 -18.45 29.11
CA THR A 145 -15.08 -19.73 28.55
C THR A 145 -16.60 -19.87 28.61
N VAL A 146 -17.17 -20.80 27.84
CA VAL A 146 -18.61 -21.12 27.88
C VAL A 146 -19.06 -21.47 29.29
N ALA A 147 -18.26 -22.27 30.02
CA ALA A 147 -18.55 -22.63 31.41
C ALA A 147 -18.53 -21.40 32.34
N GLN A 148 -17.55 -20.51 32.19
CA GLN A 148 -17.45 -19.27 32.97
C GLN A 148 -18.60 -18.29 32.71
N LYS A 149 -19.06 -18.18 31.46
CA LYS A 149 -20.19 -17.31 31.10
C LYS A 149 -21.49 -17.68 31.83
N THR A 150 -21.65 -18.94 32.26
CA THR A 150 -22.80 -19.37 33.08
C THR A 150 -22.86 -18.71 34.46
N TRP A 151 -21.75 -18.13 34.94
CA TRP A 151 -21.65 -17.46 36.23
C TRP A 151 -21.99 -15.96 36.19
N LEU A 152 -22.21 -15.39 35.01
CA LEU A 152 -22.57 -13.98 34.82
C LEU A 152 -24.03 -13.71 35.18
N SER A 153 -24.32 -12.45 35.52
CA SER A 153 -25.71 -12.03 35.74
C SER A 153 -26.54 -12.12 34.44
N PRO A 154 -27.85 -12.47 34.51
CA PRO A 154 -28.71 -12.48 33.33
C PRO A 154 -28.82 -11.12 32.61
N SER A 155 -28.67 -10.01 33.35
CA SER A 155 -28.65 -8.65 32.78
C SER A 155 -27.42 -8.41 31.92
N THR A 156 -26.26 -8.96 32.29
CA THR A 156 -25.01 -8.80 31.54
C THR A 156 -25.13 -9.34 30.13
N GLY A 157 -25.69 -10.54 29.97
CA GLY A 157 -25.93 -11.14 28.65
C GLY A 157 -26.82 -10.25 27.77
N LYS A 158 -27.94 -9.75 28.32
CA LYS A 158 -28.87 -8.86 27.60
C LYS A 158 -28.23 -7.52 27.22
N THR A 159 -27.43 -6.94 28.11
CA THR A 159 -26.71 -5.69 27.85
C THR A 159 -25.70 -5.89 26.72
N VAL A 160 -24.90 -6.97 26.75
CA VAL A 160 -23.98 -7.32 25.66
C VAL A 160 -24.72 -7.56 24.34
N GLU A 161 -25.85 -8.28 24.38
CA GLU A 161 -26.72 -8.48 23.21
C GLU A 161 -27.26 -7.15 22.67
N SER A 162 -27.60 -6.18 23.53
CA SER A 162 -28.07 -4.85 23.10
C SER A 162 -27.00 -4.03 22.38
N PHE A 163 -25.72 -4.21 22.73
CA PHE A 163 -24.60 -3.60 22.01
C PHE A 163 -24.22 -4.35 20.73
N SER A 164 -24.65 -5.59 20.60
CA SER A 164 -24.28 -6.46 19.50
C SER A 164 -24.80 -5.98 18.13
N GLY A 165 -25.80 -5.08 18.11
CA GLY A 165 -26.29 -4.40 16.89
C GLY A 165 -25.53 -3.11 16.52
N ALA A 166 -24.71 -2.55 17.42
CA ALA A 166 -24.00 -1.28 17.21
C ALA A 166 -22.47 -1.46 17.16
N PHE A 167 -21.94 -2.52 17.79
CA PHE A 167 -20.51 -2.78 17.91
C PHE A 167 -20.21 -4.26 17.70
N VAL A 168 -19.24 -4.52 16.84
CA VAL A 168 -18.86 -5.84 16.37
C VAL A 168 -17.58 -6.29 17.04
N LEU A 169 -17.53 -7.56 17.43
CA LEU A 169 -16.44 -8.17 18.18
C LEU A 169 -16.04 -9.49 17.54
N ASP A 170 -14.80 -9.88 17.78
CA ASP A 170 -14.25 -11.11 17.26
C ASP A 170 -14.40 -12.22 18.30
N ASN A 171 -15.42 -13.07 18.11
CA ASN A 171 -15.83 -14.08 19.10
C ASN A 171 -16.00 -15.48 18.52
N ASP A 172 -16.04 -15.59 17.19
CA ASP A 172 -16.15 -16.85 16.44
C ASP A 172 -15.30 -16.70 15.17
N SER A 173 -14.00 -16.47 15.38
CA SER A 173 -13.08 -16.09 14.31
C SER A 173 -13.08 -17.14 13.21
N LEU A 174 -13.18 -16.68 11.96
CA LEU A 174 -12.94 -17.53 10.81
C LEU A 174 -11.54 -18.18 10.91
N PRO A 175 -11.35 -19.37 10.34
CA PRO A 175 -10.05 -20.05 10.36
C PRO A 175 -8.93 -19.16 9.81
N SER A 176 -7.72 -19.27 10.37
CA SER A 176 -6.58 -18.47 9.90
C SER A 176 -6.25 -18.79 8.43
N LEU A 177 -5.98 -17.75 7.65
CA LEU A 177 -5.72 -17.85 6.21
C LEU A 177 -4.30 -18.33 5.88
N ASN A 178 -3.33 -18.06 6.77
CA ASN A 178 -1.90 -18.41 6.61
C ASN A 178 -1.35 -18.12 5.21
N LEU A 179 -1.70 -16.95 4.63
CA LEU A 179 -1.21 -16.55 3.31
C LEU A 179 0.30 -16.29 3.37
N PRO A 180 1.07 -16.70 2.34
CA PRO A 180 2.48 -16.39 2.28
C PRO A 180 2.68 -14.88 2.16
N THR A 181 3.70 -14.29 2.77
CA THR A 181 4.00 -12.87 2.56
C THR A 181 4.11 -12.57 1.06
N PRO A 182 3.38 -11.57 0.54
CA PRO A 182 3.48 -11.21 -0.86
C PRO A 182 4.92 -10.75 -1.13
N LYS A 183 5.50 -11.24 -2.22
CA LYS A 183 6.78 -10.70 -2.69
C LYS A 183 6.58 -9.21 -2.98
N HIS A 184 7.64 -8.39 -2.93
CA HIS A 184 7.59 -7.00 -3.43
C HIS A 184 7.21 -6.89 -4.93
N THR A 185 7.11 -8.03 -5.63
CA THR A 185 6.65 -8.20 -7.01
C THR A 185 5.30 -8.92 -7.13
N ALA A 186 4.67 -9.23 -6.00
CA ALA A 186 3.32 -9.80 -5.92
C ALA A 186 2.30 -8.67 -5.82
N PHE A 187 1.12 -8.94 -6.34
CA PHE A 187 0.38 -7.91 -7.03
C PHE A 187 -1.09 -8.32 -7.19
N ILE A 188 -1.97 -7.33 -7.21
CA ILE A 188 -3.42 -7.48 -7.16
C ILE A 188 -3.98 -7.37 -8.59
N SER A 189 -4.67 -8.39 -9.08
CA SER A 189 -5.41 -8.29 -10.35
C SER A 189 -6.89 -7.98 -10.08
N SER A 190 -7.44 -6.99 -10.78
CA SER A 190 -8.86 -6.63 -10.72
C SER A 190 -9.46 -6.64 -12.14
N ALA A 191 -9.95 -7.79 -12.60
CA ALA A 191 -10.56 -7.94 -13.93
C ALA A 191 -12.01 -7.39 -14.02
N THR A 192 -12.70 -7.16 -12.90
CA THR A 192 -14.07 -6.63 -12.89
C THR A 192 -14.07 -5.11 -12.92
N ALA A 193 -14.67 -4.52 -13.96
CA ALA A 193 -14.86 -3.09 -14.11
C ALA A 193 -15.44 -2.46 -12.84
N GLN A 194 -14.64 -1.61 -12.22
CA GLN A 194 -14.75 -1.12 -10.85
C GLN A 194 -15.86 -0.09 -10.63
N GLN A 195 -17.03 -0.25 -11.26
CA GLN A 195 -18.10 0.75 -11.24
C GLN A 195 -18.68 1.08 -9.84
N GLN A 196 -18.22 0.41 -8.79
CA GLN A 196 -18.69 0.62 -7.43
C GLN A 196 -17.57 0.66 -6.38
N ASN A 197 -16.31 0.88 -6.78
CA ASN A 197 -15.23 1.00 -5.80
C ASN A 197 -15.50 2.12 -4.78
N PRO A 198 -15.16 1.89 -3.50
CA PRO A 198 -15.23 2.92 -2.49
C PRO A 198 -14.40 4.13 -2.94
N HIS A 199 -15.03 5.30 -2.95
CA HIS A 199 -14.40 6.54 -3.39
C HIS A 199 -14.87 7.72 -2.55
N MET A 200 -14.02 8.73 -2.43
CA MET A 200 -14.36 9.98 -1.74
C MET A 200 -13.59 11.14 -2.37
N GLN A 201 -14.28 12.22 -2.76
CA GLN A 201 -13.65 13.38 -3.38
C GLN A 201 -13.94 14.66 -2.61
N GLN A 202 -12.94 15.53 -2.53
CA GLN A 202 -13.05 16.95 -2.20
C GLN A 202 -12.91 17.75 -3.50
N ARG A 203 -13.96 18.49 -3.89
CA ARG A 203 -14.06 19.23 -5.15
C ARG A 203 -14.44 20.69 -4.92
N MET A 204 -14.13 21.55 -5.90
CA MET A 204 -14.78 22.85 -6.01
C MET A 204 -16.13 22.71 -6.73
N VAL A 205 -17.21 23.08 -6.07
CA VAL A 205 -18.59 23.11 -6.61
C VAL A 205 -19.17 24.48 -6.27
N ASP A 206 -19.58 25.23 -7.29
CA ASP A 206 -20.15 26.58 -7.15
C ASP A 206 -19.31 27.53 -6.26
N GLY A 207 -17.99 27.48 -6.42
CA GLY A 207 -17.04 28.30 -5.65
C GLY A 207 -16.84 27.86 -4.19
N LYS A 208 -17.40 26.72 -3.77
CA LYS A 208 -17.25 26.14 -2.43
C LYS A 208 -16.63 24.75 -2.50
N VAL A 209 -15.91 24.38 -1.44
CA VAL A 209 -15.39 23.01 -1.29
C VAL A 209 -16.52 22.07 -0.88
N ALA A 210 -16.70 20.98 -1.61
CA ALA A 210 -17.72 19.95 -1.35
C ALA A 210 -17.10 18.55 -1.25
N LEU A 211 -17.69 17.70 -0.40
CA LEU A 211 -17.36 16.27 -0.27
C LEU A 211 -18.38 15.44 -1.07
N LEU A 212 -17.91 14.57 -1.97
CA LEU A 212 -18.75 13.80 -2.90
C LEU A 212 -18.33 12.33 -2.99
N SER A 213 -19.25 11.40 -2.68
CA SER A 213 -19.03 9.94 -2.63
C SER A 213 -19.77 9.15 -3.71
N ASN A 214 -20.26 9.81 -4.76
CA ASN A 214 -21.04 9.18 -5.84
C ASN A 214 -20.59 9.54 -7.28
N GLN A 215 -19.38 10.06 -7.46
CA GLN A 215 -18.89 10.63 -8.73
C GLN A 215 -17.85 9.71 -9.42
N PRO A 216 -17.71 9.80 -10.76
CA PRO A 216 -16.87 8.87 -11.55
C PRO A 216 -15.38 8.87 -11.18
N ARG A 217 -14.75 7.71 -11.49
CA ARG A 217 -13.43 7.21 -11.09
C ARG A 217 -12.26 7.73 -11.93
N LEU A 218 -11.07 7.68 -11.36
CA LEU A 218 -9.78 7.77 -12.08
C LEU A 218 -9.02 6.44 -12.18
N ILE A 219 -9.35 5.47 -11.33
CA ILE A 219 -8.83 4.09 -11.44
C ILE A 219 -10.04 3.17 -11.65
N GLN A 220 -10.18 2.60 -12.84
CA GLN A 220 -11.23 1.70 -13.30
C GLN A 220 -10.74 0.27 -13.40
N SER A 221 -9.45 0.10 -13.65
CA SER A 221 -8.73 -1.16 -13.75
C SER A 221 -7.40 -1.06 -13.05
N LEU A 222 -7.08 -2.13 -12.33
CA LEU A 222 -5.76 -2.35 -11.77
C LEU A 222 -5.45 -3.81 -12.05
N ASP A 223 -4.74 -4.09 -13.13
CA ASP A 223 -4.29 -5.45 -13.41
C ASP A 223 -2.85 -5.55 -12.98
N ILE A 224 -2.57 -6.43 -12.02
CA ILE A 224 -1.22 -6.61 -11.57
C ILE A 224 -0.94 -8.10 -11.42
N VAL A 225 -0.28 -8.64 -12.44
CA VAL A 225 0.15 -10.04 -12.49
C VAL A 225 1.62 -10.12 -12.11
N LYS A 226 1.98 -11.14 -11.33
CA LYS A 226 3.35 -11.36 -10.88
C LYS A 226 4.29 -11.52 -12.08
N ASN A 227 5.37 -10.71 -12.09
CA ASN A 227 6.37 -10.66 -13.16
C ASN A 227 5.80 -10.25 -14.54
N ASP A 228 4.65 -9.57 -14.56
CA ASP A 228 4.03 -9.03 -15.76
C ASP A 228 3.92 -7.51 -15.63
N SER A 229 3.33 -6.87 -16.64
CA SER A 229 3.02 -5.46 -16.60
C SER A 229 1.80 -5.16 -15.75
N VAL A 230 1.94 -4.19 -14.85
CA VAL A 230 0.85 -3.56 -14.12
C VAL A 230 0.07 -2.66 -15.07
N ILE A 231 -1.26 -2.64 -15.03
CA ILE A 231 -2.07 -1.71 -15.83
C ILE A 231 -2.92 -0.85 -14.89
N VAL A 232 -2.79 0.47 -14.99
CA VAL A 232 -3.59 1.48 -14.29
C VAL A 232 -4.25 2.38 -15.34
N ASP A 233 -5.54 2.22 -15.63
CA ASP A 233 -6.32 3.08 -16.55
C ASP A 233 -5.55 3.68 -17.74
N GLY A 234 -5.13 2.81 -18.65
CA GLY A 234 -4.36 3.18 -19.84
C GLY A 234 -2.86 3.33 -19.62
N VAL A 235 -2.40 3.48 -18.37
CA VAL A 235 -0.99 3.35 -17.99
C VAL A 235 -0.66 1.88 -17.93
N ILE A 236 0.45 1.47 -18.53
CA ILE A 236 1.01 0.14 -18.29
C ILE A 236 2.36 0.37 -17.63
N LEU A 237 2.58 -0.16 -16.42
CA LEU A 237 3.82 -0.14 -15.65
C LEU A 237 4.44 -1.55 -15.69
N ASN A 238 5.43 -1.78 -16.53
CA ASN A 238 6.02 -3.12 -16.63
C ASN A 238 6.84 -3.46 -15.38
N ASN A 239 6.51 -4.51 -14.62
CA ASN A 239 7.38 -5.08 -13.58
C ASN A 239 7.88 -6.46 -13.99
N SER A 240 8.32 -6.59 -15.25
CA SER A 240 8.99 -7.78 -15.77
C SER A 240 10.49 -7.68 -15.54
N PRO A 241 11.16 -8.79 -15.24
CA PRO A 241 12.61 -8.77 -15.15
C PRO A 241 13.18 -8.55 -16.55
N LYS A 242 14.19 -7.67 -16.66
CA LYS A 242 14.86 -7.36 -17.93
C LYS A 242 15.41 -8.62 -18.62
N GLU A 243 15.76 -9.63 -17.81
CA GLU A 243 16.13 -10.98 -18.25
C GLU A 243 15.49 -12.06 -17.34
N PRO A 244 15.15 -13.26 -17.88
CA PRO A 244 14.61 -14.35 -17.08
C PRO A 244 15.50 -14.73 -15.89
N GLY A 245 14.97 -14.67 -14.67
CA GLY A 245 15.67 -15.09 -13.44
C GLY A 245 16.24 -13.98 -12.56
N ASN A 246 16.17 -12.72 -12.97
CA ASN A 246 16.63 -11.57 -12.17
C ASN A 246 15.46 -10.96 -11.33
N PRO A 247 15.71 -10.31 -10.17
CA PRO A 247 14.70 -9.48 -9.50
C PRO A 247 14.34 -8.29 -10.39
N THR A 248 13.08 -7.91 -10.42
CA THR A 248 12.54 -6.80 -11.22
C THR A 248 13.03 -5.47 -10.65
N THR A 249 13.83 -4.71 -11.42
CA THR A 249 14.35 -3.39 -11.02
C THR A 249 13.76 -2.22 -11.82
N ASP A 250 13.08 -2.48 -12.93
CA ASP A 250 12.75 -1.48 -13.94
C ASP A 250 11.22 -1.41 -14.13
N VAL A 251 10.66 -0.20 -14.27
CA VAL A 251 9.23 0.05 -14.54
C VAL A 251 9.09 0.49 -16.00
N GLN A 252 8.32 -0.11 -16.92
CA GLN A 252 8.15 0.45 -18.30
C GLN A 252 6.77 1.08 -18.51
N TYR A 253 6.61 2.07 -19.40
CA TYR A 253 5.34 2.79 -19.62
C TYR A 253 4.63 2.43 -20.91
N LEU A 254 3.30 2.38 -20.92
CA LEU A 254 2.51 2.48 -22.16
C LEU A 254 1.54 3.69 -22.23
N THR A 255 1.38 4.49 -21.16
CA THR A 255 0.78 5.83 -21.32
C THR A 255 1.80 6.83 -21.81
N THR A 256 1.45 7.54 -22.86
CA THR A 256 2.19 8.71 -23.31
C THR A 256 2.10 9.83 -22.26
N TYR A 257 3.17 10.60 -22.08
CA TYR A 257 3.19 11.85 -21.33
C TYR A 257 3.00 11.73 -19.80
N SER A 258 3.69 10.77 -19.17
CA SER A 258 3.61 10.51 -17.72
C SER A 258 4.97 10.20 -17.10
N ALA A 259 5.07 10.39 -15.79
CA ALA A 259 6.20 9.99 -14.98
C ALA A 259 5.77 9.15 -13.77
N ILE A 260 6.62 8.23 -13.32
CA ILE A 260 6.46 7.47 -12.08
C ILE A 260 7.67 7.63 -11.19
N THR A 261 7.39 7.56 -9.91
CA THR A 261 8.39 7.53 -8.86
C THR A 261 7.97 6.53 -7.81
N LYS A 262 8.93 5.74 -7.32
CA LYS A 262 8.70 4.87 -6.17
C LYS A 262 9.42 5.43 -4.95
N ALA A 263 8.72 5.52 -3.82
CA ALA A 263 9.31 5.88 -2.53
C ALA A 263 9.14 4.72 -1.55
N LYS A 264 10.22 4.34 -0.85
CA LYS A 264 10.26 3.31 0.19
C LYS A 264 11.44 3.54 1.14
N SER A 265 11.44 2.90 2.30
CA SER A 265 12.47 3.09 3.34
C SER A 265 13.81 2.50 2.90
N VAL A 266 13.79 1.36 2.20
CA VAL A 266 15.00 0.63 1.77
C VAL A 266 15.06 0.35 0.27
N GLY A 267 16.27 0.51 -0.28
CA GLY A 267 16.59 0.25 -1.69
C GLY A 267 16.37 1.46 -2.60
N ASN A 268 17.27 1.63 -3.56
CA ASN A 268 17.11 2.57 -4.66
C ASN A 268 16.35 1.84 -5.79
N SER A 269 15.24 2.39 -6.27
CA SER A 269 14.87 2.19 -7.67
C SER A 269 15.67 3.21 -8.47
N GLY A 270 16.26 2.82 -9.59
CA GLY A 270 17.00 3.73 -10.44
C GLY A 270 16.90 3.21 -11.85
N GLU A 271 16.57 4.09 -12.79
CA GLU A 271 16.81 3.82 -14.20
C GLU A 271 18.17 4.42 -14.55
N ASP A 272 19.04 3.58 -15.08
CA ASP A 272 20.30 4.04 -15.65
C ASP A 272 20.02 4.65 -17.04
N ILE A 273 19.78 5.97 -17.05
CA ILE A 273 19.82 6.80 -18.27
C ILE A 273 21.19 7.47 -18.46
N SER A 274 22.23 7.02 -17.76
CA SER A 274 23.58 7.58 -17.85
C SER A 274 24.14 7.46 -19.28
N ALA A 275 23.67 6.49 -20.06
CA ALA A 275 23.98 6.39 -21.49
C ALA A 275 23.56 7.64 -22.31
N LEU A 276 22.53 8.38 -21.85
CA LEU A 276 22.05 9.61 -22.49
C LEU A 276 22.63 10.87 -21.84
N LEU A 277 22.76 10.90 -20.50
CA LEU A 277 23.03 12.12 -19.73
C LEU A 277 24.21 12.03 -18.74
N GLY A 278 24.89 10.89 -18.67
CA GLY A 278 26.20 10.73 -18.04
C GLY A 278 26.28 10.51 -16.53
N LYS A 279 25.19 10.35 -15.77
CA LYS A 279 25.26 10.05 -14.31
C LYS A 279 24.08 9.24 -13.77
N ASP A 280 24.39 8.26 -12.90
CA ASP A 280 23.44 7.58 -12.00
C ASP A 280 23.07 8.47 -10.80
N LYS A 281 21.79 8.49 -10.39
CA LYS A 281 21.32 9.19 -9.17
C LYS A 281 20.25 8.38 -8.41
N GLY A 282 20.24 8.50 -7.07
CA GLY A 282 19.53 7.59 -6.16
C GLY A 282 18.55 8.18 -5.11
N VAL A 283 18.14 7.28 -4.19
CA VAL A 283 17.20 7.31 -3.02
C VAL A 283 15.72 7.56 -3.32
N TYR A 284 15.42 8.48 -4.24
CA TYR A 284 14.18 8.48 -5.00
C TYR A 284 14.62 8.03 -6.40
N SER A 285 13.91 7.12 -7.07
CA SER A 285 14.26 6.89 -8.48
C SER A 285 14.21 8.23 -9.21
N ILE A 286 15.18 8.47 -10.09
CA ILE A 286 14.98 9.39 -11.22
C ILE A 286 13.57 9.10 -11.73
N SER A 287 12.73 10.14 -11.85
CA SER A 287 11.38 9.92 -12.37
C SER A 287 11.57 9.30 -13.74
N LYS A 288 11.15 8.05 -13.89
CA LYS A 288 11.11 7.47 -15.21
C LYS A 288 9.98 8.18 -15.94
N THR A 289 10.15 8.42 -17.23
CA THR A 289 9.11 9.04 -18.01
C THR A 289 8.82 8.23 -19.25
N SER A 290 7.59 8.32 -19.76
CA SER A 290 7.26 7.74 -21.07
C SER A 290 7.96 8.43 -22.24
N PHE A 291 8.72 9.50 -22.01
CA PHE A 291 9.56 10.12 -23.01
C PHE A 291 10.91 9.44 -23.19
N ASP A 292 11.37 8.61 -22.25
CA ASP A 292 12.77 8.17 -22.22
C ASP A 292 13.15 7.36 -23.48
N GLU A 293 12.28 6.46 -23.92
CA GLU A 293 12.48 5.69 -25.17
C GLU A 293 12.36 6.56 -26.43
N GLU A 294 11.39 7.47 -26.45
CA GLU A 294 11.17 8.39 -27.58
C GLU A 294 12.34 9.37 -27.73
N ILE A 295 12.85 9.92 -26.63
CA ILE A 295 14.03 10.78 -26.59
C ILE A 295 15.22 10.03 -27.17
N LYS A 296 15.47 8.79 -26.72
CA LYS A 296 16.59 7.99 -27.24
C LYS A 296 16.45 7.77 -28.75
N ALA A 297 15.28 7.32 -29.20
CA ALA A 297 15.04 7.07 -30.62
C ALA A 297 15.17 8.35 -31.48
N LEU A 298 14.75 9.51 -30.95
CA LEU A 298 14.91 10.79 -31.65
C LEU A 298 16.37 11.24 -31.66
N VAL A 299 17.11 11.08 -30.56
CA VAL A 299 18.54 11.43 -30.50
C VAL A 299 19.35 10.61 -31.49
N ASP A 300 19.13 9.29 -31.56
CA ASP A 300 19.82 8.41 -32.50
C ASP A 300 19.53 8.85 -33.96
N LYS A 301 18.26 9.08 -34.29
CA LYS A 301 17.86 9.57 -35.63
C LYS A 301 18.47 10.93 -35.97
N VAL A 302 18.47 11.88 -35.04
CA VAL A 302 19.04 13.22 -35.28
C VAL A 302 20.55 13.15 -35.42
N SER A 303 21.22 12.33 -34.61
CA SER A 303 22.67 12.08 -34.70
C SER A 303 23.04 11.49 -36.05
N ASP A 304 22.30 10.48 -36.52
CA ASP A 304 22.54 9.85 -37.82
C ASP A 304 22.42 10.85 -38.98
N VAL A 305 21.46 11.78 -38.90
CA VAL A 305 21.28 12.83 -39.91
C VAL A 305 22.41 13.86 -39.84
N TRP A 306 22.91 14.23 -38.65
CA TRP A 306 24.09 15.09 -38.55
C TRP A 306 25.35 14.42 -39.13
N ASP A 307 25.54 13.14 -38.87
CA ASP A 307 26.63 12.37 -39.46
C ASP A 307 26.48 12.24 -41.00
N GLU A 308 25.25 12.13 -41.50
CA GLU A 308 24.92 12.18 -42.94
C GLU A 308 25.34 13.53 -43.55
N ILE A 309 25.00 14.65 -42.90
CA ILE A 309 25.41 15.99 -43.33
C ILE A 309 26.94 16.11 -43.34
N ASP A 310 27.64 15.67 -42.29
CA ASP A 310 29.09 15.72 -42.23
C ASP A 310 29.76 14.91 -43.35
N ARG A 311 29.24 13.71 -43.64
CA ARG A 311 29.72 12.88 -44.76
C ARG A 311 29.50 13.56 -46.10
N ILE A 312 28.33 14.17 -46.32
CA ILE A 312 28.03 14.90 -47.55
C ILE A 312 29.00 16.07 -47.73
N GLU A 313 29.24 16.86 -46.68
CA GLU A 313 30.14 18.02 -46.75
C GLU A 313 31.60 17.62 -46.96
N GLN A 314 32.01 16.49 -46.41
CA GLN A 314 33.33 15.92 -46.67
C GLN A 314 33.46 15.48 -48.14
N ALA A 315 32.44 14.79 -48.67
CA ALA A 315 32.39 14.42 -50.08
C ALA A 315 32.36 15.65 -51.01
N GLU A 316 31.65 16.72 -50.66
CA GLU A 316 31.65 17.99 -51.40
C GLU A 316 33.07 18.58 -51.50
N LYS A 317 33.84 18.54 -50.40
CA LYS A 317 35.24 18.99 -50.38
C LYS A 317 36.14 18.12 -51.24
N GLU A 318 35.97 16.80 -51.20
CA GLU A 318 36.72 15.85 -52.01
C GLU A 318 36.44 16.06 -53.50
N GLN A 319 35.18 16.17 -53.90
CA GLN A 319 34.77 16.48 -55.28
C GLN A 319 35.28 17.86 -55.73
N ALA A 320 35.33 18.85 -54.84
CA ALA A 320 35.90 20.16 -55.14
C ALA A 320 37.42 20.10 -55.34
N GLN A 321 38.12 19.30 -54.55
CA GLN A 321 39.57 19.11 -54.68
C GLN A 321 39.92 18.31 -55.94
N GLU A 322 39.17 17.27 -56.26
CA GLU A 322 39.33 16.50 -57.50
C GLU A 322 39.10 17.38 -58.74
N ALA A 323 38.07 18.25 -58.71
CA ALA A 323 37.86 19.23 -59.77
C ALA A 323 39.07 20.18 -59.96
N LYS A 324 39.69 20.63 -58.86
CA LYS A 324 40.91 21.46 -58.91
C LYS A 324 42.10 20.70 -59.49
N ASN A 325 42.27 19.43 -59.09
CA ASN A 325 43.35 18.59 -59.60
C ASN A 325 43.21 18.35 -61.10
N ASN A 326 41.99 18.03 -61.57
CA ASN A 326 41.70 17.83 -63.00
C ASN A 326 41.91 19.11 -63.81
N GLN A 327 41.56 20.27 -63.25
CA GLN A 327 41.84 21.56 -63.90
C GLN A 327 43.34 21.84 -63.98
N ALA A 328 44.10 21.60 -62.91
CA ALA A 328 45.55 21.76 -62.92
C ALA A 328 46.24 20.80 -63.92
N GLU A 329 45.71 19.58 -64.09
CA GLU A 329 46.22 18.64 -65.09
C GLU A 329 45.90 19.09 -66.52
N LEU A 330 44.70 19.62 -66.78
CA LEU A 330 44.36 20.28 -68.05
C LEU A 330 45.31 21.45 -68.37
N ASP A 331 45.59 22.30 -67.38
CA ASP A 331 46.48 23.45 -67.55
C ASP A 331 47.94 23.01 -67.82
N LYS A 332 48.41 21.93 -67.18
CA LYS A 332 49.72 21.32 -67.47
C LYS A 332 49.79 20.72 -68.86
N LEU A 333 48.74 20.02 -69.32
CA LEU A 333 48.67 19.45 -70.67
C LEU A 333 48.82 20.52 -71.76
N ALA A 334 48.40 21.77 -71.51
CA ALA A 334 48.59 22.89 -72.44
C ALA A 334 50.07 23.29 -72.65
N SER A 335 50.99 22.79 -71.80
CA SER A 335 52.43 23.13 -71.82
C SER A 335 53.36 21.96 -72.18
N LEU A 336 52.83 20.75 -72.39
CA LEU A 336 53.58 19.53 -72.69
C LEU A 336 53.71 19.31 -74.20
N SER A 337 54.90 18.89 -74.65
CA SER A 337 55.14 18.45 -76.04
C SER A 337 54.84 16.95 -76.16
N LEU A 338 53.56 16.62 -76.31
CA LEU A 338 53.05 15.25 -76.51
C LEU A 338 52.54 15.07 -77.95
N PRO A 339 52.46 13.82 -78.47
CA PRO A 339 51.75 13.53 -79.71
C PRO A 339 50.29 14.01 -79.63
N LEU A 340 49.76 14.56 -80.74
CA LEU A 340 48.43 15.18 -80.79
C LEU A 340 47.30 14.23 -80.34
N GLU A 341 47.42 12.96 -80.69
CA GLU A 341 46.43 11.91 -80.44
C GLU A 341 46.31 11.57 -78.93
N ASP A 342 47.46 11.49 -78.23
CA ASP A 342 47.51 11.28 -76.77
C ASP A 342 46.93 12.49 -76.01
N LEU A 343 47.18 13.70 -76.51
CA LEU A 343 46.63 14.95 -75.98
C LEU A 343 45.11 15.01 -76.10
N GLU A 344 44.55 14.61 -77.24
CA GLU A 344 43.10 14.56 -77.45
C GLU A 344 42.44 13.48 -76.59
N GLN A 345 43.05 12.30 -76.48
CA GLN A 345 42.53 11.22 -75.67
C GLN A 345 42.48 11.60 -74.18
N LYS A 346 43.54 12.23 -73.66
CA LYS A 346 43.59 12.64 -72.25
C LYS A 346 42.66 13.81 -71.93
N LYS A 347 42.49 14.77 -72.86
CA LYS A 347 41.47 15.83 -72.73
C LYS A 347 40.05 15.26 -72.70
N LYS A 348 39.76 14.25 -73.52
CA LYS A 348 38.46 13.57 -73.55
C LYS A 348 38.19 12.83 -72.23
N GLU A 349 39.20 12.21 -71.64
CA GLU A 349 39.10 11.55 -70.34
C GLU A 349 38.84 12.53 -69.20
N LEU A 350 39.62 13.60 -69.09
CA LEU A 350 39.42 14.69 -68.11
C LEU A 350 38.06 15.37 -68.29
N GLY A 351 37.59 15.53 -69.53
CA GLY A 351 36.25 16.04 -69.83
C GLY A 351 35.12 15.15 -69.31
N LYS A 352 35.27 13.82 -69.39
CA LYS A 352 34.32 12.87 -68.78
C LYS A 352 34.35 12.95 -67.26
N GLN A 353 35.54 12.96 -66.65
CA GLN A 353 35.68 13.08 -65.20
C GLN A 353 35.04 14.37 -64.68
N LYS A 354 35.23 15.50 -65.38
CA LYS A 354 34.57 16.77 -65.03
C LYS A 354 33.05 16.67 -65.04
N LEU A 355 32.46 15.97 -66.01
CA LEU A 355 31.02 15.76 -66.08
C LEU A 355 30.51 14.89 -64.92
N GLU A 356 31.24 13.83 -64.58
CA GLU A 356 30.88 12.96 -63.45
C GLU A 356 30.98 13.69 -62.10
N ILE A 357 32.02 14.50 -61.90
CA ILE A 357 32.15 15.37 -60.72
C ILE A 357 30.97 16.35 -60.62
N GLU A 358 30.56 16.96 -61.75
CA GLU A 358 29.43 17.89 -61.76
C GLU A 358 28.12 17.20 -61.39
N LYS A 359 27.87 15.99 -61.92
CA LYS A 359 26.72 15.17 -61.52
C LYS A 359 26.77 14.79 -60.04
N ALA A 360 27.95 14.40 -59.54
CA ALA A 360 28.15 14.06 -58.13
C ALA A 360 27.85 15.26 -57.23
N LYS A 361 28.34 16.46 -57.56
CA LYS A 361 28.03 17.70 -56.83
C LYS A 361 26.53 18.02 -56.83
N GLN A 362 25.85 17.85 -57.96
CA GLN A 362 24.40 18.05 -58.03
C GLN A 362 23.63 17.05 -57.17
N GLN A 363 24.09 15.80 -57.09
CA GLN A 363 23.49 14.79 -56.23
C GLN A 363 23.74 15.11 -54.75
N LEU A 364 24.97 15.42 -54.38
CA LEU A 364 25.33 15.83 -53.01
C LEU A 364 24.51 17.04 -52.54
N ALA A 365 24.29 18.03 -53.41
CA ALA A 365 23.45 19.19 -53.09
C ALA A 365 21.99 18.81 -52.80
N LYS A 366 21.43 17.84 -53.55
CA LYS A 366 20.07 17.32 -53.28
C LYS A 366 20.02 16.54 -51.98
N ASP A 367 20.99 15.67 -51.75
CA ASP A 367 21.09 14.85 -50.53
C ASP A 367 21.23 15.75 -49.30
N LYS A 368 21.98 16.85 -49.41
CA LYS A 368 22.14 17.86 -48.36
C LYS A 368 20.82 18.55 -48.00
N GLU A 369 20.03 18.97 -49.00
CA GLU A 369 18.71 19.56 -48.75
C GLU A 369 17.75 18.54 -48.12
N ILE A 370 17.78 17.28 -48.55
CA ILE A 370 16.99 16.21 -47.92
C ILE A 370 17.39 16.02 -46.46
N ALA A 371 18.68 15.95 -46.15
CA ALA A 371 19.17 15.81 -44.78
C ALA A 371 18.79 17.03 -43.92
N LYS A 372 18.88 18.24 -44.48
CA LYS A 372 18.40 19.48 -43.84
C LYS A 372 16.91 19.43 -43.53
N GLU A 373 16.08 18.96 -44.47
CA GLU A 373 14.63 18.78 -44.25
C GLU A 373 14.35 17.78 -43.13
N LYS A 374 15.11 16.69 -43.01
CA LYS A 374 15.01 15.76 -41.88
C LYS A 374 15.33 16.44 -40.54
N ILE A 375 16.40 17.25 -40.46
CA ILE A 375 16.72 18.03 -39.24
C ILE A 375 15.57 18.98 -38.90
N MET A 376 15.02 19.69 -39.90
CA MET A 376 13.88 20.58 -39.69
C MET A 376 12.62 19.84 -39.23
N GLN A 377 12.40 18.60 -39.70
CA GLN A 377 11.28 17.78 -39.27
C GLN A 377 11.38 17.33 -37.81
N TYR A 378 12.58 17.00 -37.34
CA TYR A 378 12.79 16.57 -35.95
C TYR A 378 12.80 17.73 -34.95
N GLU A 379 13.08 18.97 -35.41
CA GLU A 379 13.20 20.17 -34.58
C GLU A 379 14.08 20.00 -33.32
N PRO A 380 15.32 19.51 -33.43
CA PRO A 380 16.21 19.43 -32.28
C PRO A 380 16.60 20.83 -31.79
N ARG A 381 16.20 21.20 -30.58
CA ARG A 381 16.33 22.54 -29.99
C ARG A 381 17.46 22.69 -28.98
N TYR A 382 18.08 21.59 -28.53
CA TYR A 382 19.10 21.61 -27.48
C TYR A 382 20.32 20.75 -27.83
N ALA A 383 21.50 21.28 -27.51
CA ALA A 383 22.79 20.64 -27.75
C ALA A 383 23.00 19.39 -26.89
N LYS A 384 23.99 18.56 -27.28
CA LYS A 384 24.35 17.32 -26.58
C LYS A 384 24.80 17.58 -25.13
N GLU A 385 25.45 18.70 -24.89
CA GLU A 385 26.04 19.10 -23.61
C GLU A 385 25.03 19.74 -22.64
N ILE A 386 23.74 19.43 -22.78
CA ILE A 386 22.71 19.91 -21.85
C ILE A 386 23.03 19.46 -20.41
N ASP A 387 23.21 20.42 -19.50
CA ASP A 387 23.38 20.14 -18.08
C ASP A 387 22.02 19.81 -17.46
N TYR A 388 21.66 18.53 -17.47
CA TYR A 388 20.36 18.08 -16.98
C TYR A 388 20.07 18.51 -15.54
N ASP A 389 21.09 18.54 -14.68
CA ASP A 389 20.95 18.90 -13.27
C ASP A 389 20.59 20.37 -13.10
N LEU A 390 21.27 21.23 -13.87
CA LEU A 390 20.94 22.64 -13.94
C LEU A 390 19.50 22.83 -14.42
N VAL A 391 19.10 22.16 -15.51
CA VAL A 391 17.74 22.29 -16.06
C VAL A 391 16.69 21.75 -15.08
N LEU A 392 16.98 20.67 -14.35
CA LEU A 392 16.11 20.14 -13.30
C LEU A 392 15.93 21.12 -12.15
N VAL A 393 17.01 21.76 -11.69
CA VAL A 393 16.96 22.83 -10.67
C VAL A 393 16.10 23.99 -11.16
N LEU A 394 16.28 24.42 -12.41
CA LEU A 394 15.46 25.47 -13.03
C LEU A 394 14.00 25.06 -13.13
N GLY A 395 13.72 23.81 -13.51
CA GLY A 395 12.38 23.24 -13.56
C GLY A 395 11.68 23.34 -12.21
N LYS A 396 12.36 22.95 -11.13
CA LYS A 396 11.82 23.08 -9.77
C LYS A 396 11.53 24.54 -9.40
N GLN A 397 12.45 25.45 -9.68
CA GLN A 397 12.29 26.89 -9.38
C GLN A 397 11.10 27.48 -10.14
N VAL A 398 10.99 27.20 -11.44
CA VAL A 398 9.89 27.64 -12.29
C VAL A 398 8.56 27.13 -11.76
N ILE A 399 8.45 25.83 -11.46
CA ILE A 399 7.21 25.24 -10.94
C ILE A 399 6.79 25.89 -9.61
N LYS A 400 7.75 26.13 -8.70
CA LYS A 400 7.49 26.76 -7.40
C LYS A 400 7.06 28.24 -7.54
N ALA A 401 7.47 28.92 -8.61
CA ALA A 401 7.09 30.30 -8.90
C ALA A 401 5.72 30.44 -9.60
N LEU A 402 5.13 29.35 -10.10
CA LEU A 402 3.81 29.38 -10.73
C LEU A 402 2.69 29.63 -9.71
N THR A 403 1.61 30.28 -10.16
CA THR A 403 0.36 30.34 -9.40
C THR A 403 -0.19 28.94 -9.16
N LEU A 404 -0.94 28.72 -8.08
CA LEU A 404 -1.49 27.39 -7.74
C LEU A 404 -2.24 26.73 -8.91
N GLU A 405 -3.03 27.51 -9.65
CA GLU A 405 -3.75 27.04 -10.84
C GLU A 405 -2.79 26.52 -11.92
N LYS A 406 -1.79 27.32 -12.32
CA LYS A 406 -0.80 26.95 -13.35
C LYS A 406 0.14 25.85 -12.88
N ARG A 407 0.49 25.85 -11.59
CA ARG A 407 1.35 24.86 -10.96
C ARG A 407 0.73 23.47 -11.03
N SER A 408 -0.59 23.34 -11.10
CA SER A 408 -1.22 22.03 -11.25
C SER A 408 -1.02 21.39 -12.63
N LEU A 409 -0.56 22.14 -13.65
CA LEU A 409 -0.48 21.72 -15.04
C LEU A 409 0.96 21.73 -15.57
N PRO A 410 1.59 20.55 -15.79
CA PRO A 410 2.94 20.45 -16.34
C PRO A 410 3.19 21.22 -17.64
N LYS A 411 2.20 21.26 -18.54
CA LYS A 411 2.30 22.06 -19.77
C LYS A 411 2.58 23.55 -19.53
N SER A 412 2.06 24.12 -18.44
CA SER A 412 2.34 25.52 -18.06
C SER A 412 3.78 25.72 -17.62
N ALA A 413 4.34 24.75 -16.88
CA ALA A 413 5.72 24.79 -16.42
C ALA A 413 6.72 24.64 -17.56
N LEU A 414 6.38 23.87 -18.61
CA LEU A 414 7.24 23.66 -19.78
C LEU A 414 7.66 24.97 -20.45
N LEU A 415 6.70 25.85 -20.76
CA LEU A 415 6.99 27.11 -21.44
C LEU A 415 7.89 28.01 -20.58
N SER A 416 7.61 28.08 -19.28
CA SER A 416 8.42 28.84 -18.34
C SER A 416 9.82 28.26 -18.16
N LEU A 417 9.98 26.92 -18.19
CA LEU A 417 11.28 26.26 -18.16
C LEU A 417 12.10 26.57 -19.41
N ILE A 418 11.50 26.43 -20.61
CA ILE A 418 12.17 26.73 -21.88
C ILE A 418 12.67 28.18 -21.86
N SER A 419 11.83 29.12 -21.43
CA SER A 419 12.20 30.54 -21.32
C SER A 419 13.34 30.76 -20.33
N ALA A 420 13.25 30.19 -19.12
CA ALA A 420 14.27 30.32 -18.09
C ALA A 420 15.61 29.71 -18.53
N TYR A 421 15.59 28.55 -19.19
CA TYR A 421 16.80 27.89 -19.68
C TYR A 421 17.48 28.70 -20.78
N ARG A 422 16.72 29.22 -21.76
CA ARG A 422 17.28 30.11 -22.80
C ARG A 422 17.90 31.37 -22.22
N GLN A 423 17.30 31.97 -21.18
CA GLN A 423 17.88 33.15 -20.53
C GLN A 423 19.22 32.88 -19.83
N GLN A 424 19.44 31.65 -19.36
CA GLN A 424 20.65 31.27 -18.62
C GLN A 424 21.70 30.56 -19.45
N ASN A 425 21.36 30.12 -20.66
CA ASN A 425 22.26 29.38 -21.54
C ASN A 425 22.27 30.03 -22.94
N SER A 426 23.39 30.69 -23.26
CA SER A 426 23.56 31.41 -24.54
C SER A 426 23.47 30.50 -25.77
N ILE A 427 23.95 29.25 -25.68
CA ILE A 427 23.82 28.28 -26.77
C ILE A 427 22.35 27.91 -26.98
N ALA A 428 21.62 27.62 -25.90
CA ALA A 428 20.20 27.32 -25.97
C ALA A 428 19.38 28.51 -26.51
N GLN A 429 19.78 29.74 -26.16
CA GLN A 429 19.21 30.96 -26.72
C GLN A 429 19.48 31.08 -28.22
N GLU A 430 20.74 30.98 -28.64
CA GLU A 430 21.15 31.08 -30.05
C GLU A 430 20.42 30.03 -30.92
N VAL A 431 20.39 28.78 -30.49
CA VAL A 431 19.70 27.68 -31.18
C VAL A 431 18.19 27.93 -31.19
N GLY A 432 17.61 28.35 -30.06
CA GLY A 432 16.19 28.65 -29.94
C GLY A 432 15.73 29.77 -30.88
N ASP A 433 16.48 30.87 -30.93
CA ASP A 433 16.21 32.02 -31.80
C ASP A 433 16.39 31.64 -33.28
N ALA A 434 17.37 30.79 -33.60
CA ALA A 434 17.57 30.26 -34.94
C ALA A 434 16.38 29.41 -35.39
N TRP A 435 15.84 28.54 -34.53
CA TRP A 435 14.61 27.79 -34.83
C TRP A 435 13.39 28.69 -35.04
N GLU A 436 13.24 29.75 -34.27
CA GLU A 436 12.14 30.71 -34.47
C GLU A 436 12.26 31.48 -35.81
N ARG A 437 13.48 31.67 -36.31
CA ARG A 437 13.71 32.24 -37.65
C ARG A 437 13.42 31.20 -38.73
N LEU A 438 13.88 29.96 -38.57
CA LEU A 438 13.62 28.88 -39.53
C LEU A 438 12.13 28.51 -39.61
N SER A 439 11.39 28.59 -38.51
CA SER A 439 9.94 28.34 -38.52
C SER A 439 9.16 29.41 -39.30
N LYS A 440 9.73 30.62 -39.44
CA LYS A 440 9.14 31.72 -40.23
C LYS A 440 9.63 31.70 -41.68
N ASP A 441 10.89 31.32 -41.89
CA ASP A 441 11.52 31.19 -43.19
C ASP A 441 12.51 30.01 -43.18
N LYS A 442 12.07 28.86 -43.74
CA LYS A 442 12.88 27.64 -43.82
C LYS A 442 14.16 27.79 -44.67
N ASN A 443 14.24 28.84 -45.48
CA ASN A 443 15.40 29.12 -46.33
C ASN A 443 16.38 30.12 -45.67
N ASN A 444 16.16 30.48 -44.41
CA ASN A 444 17.03 31.42 -43.69
C ASN A 444 18.44 30.82 -43.47
N VAL A 445 19.38 31.20 -44.32
CA VAL A 445 20.77 30.71 -44.31
C VAL A 445 21.47 31.02 -42.99
N ALA A 446 21.32 32.24 -42.47
CA ALA A 446 21.97 32.66 -41.23
C ALA A 446 21.50 31.83 -40.02
N ALA A 447 20.20 31.52 -39.97
CA ALA A 447 19.65 30.67 -38.93
C ALA A 447 20.10 29.21 -39.08
N TRP A 448 20.14 28.68 -40.30
CA TRP A 448 20.65 27.33 -40.57
C TRP A 448 22.12 27.16 -40.14
N GLU A 449 22.98 28.15 -40.41
CA GLU A 449 24.38 28.08 -39.98
C GLU A 449 24.52 28.02 -38.45
N VAL A 450 23.62 28.64 -37.69
CA VAL A 450 23.58 28.51 -36.22
C VAL A 450 23.19 27.09 -35.81
N ILE A 451 22.16 26.51 -36.42
CA ILE A 451 21.74 25.13 -36.13
C ILE A 451 22.87 24.14 -36.46
N LYS A 452 23.49 24.30 -37.64
CA LYS A 452 24.60 23.47 -38.08
C LYS A 452 25.84 23.60 -37.19
N LYS A 453 26.16 24.82 -36.73
CA LYS A 453 27.29 25.07 -35.81
C LYS A 453 27.15 24.29 -34.51
N HIS A 454 25.95 24.26 -33.94
CA HIS A 454 25.70 23.68 -32.62
C HIS A 454 25.22 22.24 -32.64
N LYS A 455 24.83 21.72 -33.83
CA LYS A 455 24.34 20.35 -34.05
C LYS A 455 23.41 19.86 -32.93
N PRO A 456 22.30 20.57 -32.67
CA PRO A 456 21.42 20.18 -31.57
C PRO A 456 20.92 18.75 -31.78
N LEU A 457 20.79 18.01 -30.68
CA LEU A 457 20.37 16.60 -30.67
C LEU A 457 19.00 16.41 -30.02
N PHE A 458 18.71 17.17 -28.96
CA PHE A 458 17.49 16.97 -28.18
C PHE A 458 16.36 17.89 -28.65
N THR A 459 15.15 17.34 -28.71
CA THR A 459 13.90 18.08 -28.98
C THR A 459 13.24 18.54 -27.67
N ASP A 460 12.07 19.19 -27.73
CA ASP A 460 11.33 19.59 -26.53
C ASP A 460 10.91 18.42 -25.63
N HIS A 461 10.99 17.17 -26.11
CA HIS A 461 10.79 15.97 -25.28
C HIS A 461 11.72 15.94 -24.06
N ILE A 462 12.98 16.41 -24.18
CA ILE A 462 13.88 16.47 -23.02
C ILE A 462 13.38 17.45 -21.95
N MET A 463 12.81 18.58 -22.37
CA MET A 463 12.26 19.58 -21.44
C MET A 463 10.96 19.09 -20.80
N ARG A 464 10.10 18.38 -21.55
CA ARG A 464 8.90 17.72 -21.02
C ARG A 464 9.26 16.67 -19.96
N ARG A 465 10.30 15.86 -20.23
CA ARG A 465 10.89 14.94 -19.25
C ARG A 465 11.32 15.68 -17.98
N VAL A 466 12.12 16.75 -18.11
CA VAL A 466 12.58 17.54 -16.96
C VAL A 466 11.42 18.11 -16.14
N VAL A 467 10.37 18.62 -16.80
CA VAL A 467 9.21 19.15 -16.09
C VAL A 467 8.57 18.07 -15.23
N LEU A 468 8.27 16.90 -15.79
CA LEU A 468 7.66 15.81 -15.04
C LEU A 468 8.55 15.35 -13.88
N ASP A 469 9.87 15.25 -14.12
CA ASP A 469 10.84 14.91 -13.08
C ASP A 469 10.89 15.96 -11.96
N ALA A 470 10.86 17.25 -12.32
CA ALA A 470 10.81 18.34 -11.36
C ALA A 470 9.53 18.30 -10.51
N TYR A 471 8.37 17.97 -11.11
CA TYR A 471 7.12 17.78 -10.37
C TYR A 471 7.21 16.66 -9.35
N GLU A 472 7.72 15.50 -9.75
CA GLU A 472 7.86 14.35 -8.87
C GLU A 472 8.87 14.59 -7.75
N ASN A 473 9.98 15.26 -8.07
CA ASN A 473 10.92 15.74 -7.06
C ASN A 473 10.25 16.71 -6.06
N ILE A 474 9.41 17.62 -6.54
CA ILE A 474 8.64 18.54 -5.70
C ILE A 474 7.64 17.76 -4.83
N THR A 475 6.93 16.78 -5.39
CA THR A 475 6.04 15.90 -4.64
C THR A 475 6.80 15.21 -3.52
N ALA A 476 7.97 14.64 -3.83
CA ALA A 476 8.87 14.06 -2.85
C ALA A 476 9.28 15.08 -1.79
N GLU A 477 9.60 16.31 -2.20
CA GLU A 477 10.05 17.42 -1.36
C GLU A 477 8.99 17.99 -0.44
N GLU A 478 7.73 18.00 -0.84
CA GLU A 478 6.67 18.75 -0.18
C GLU A 478 5.58 17.87 0.42
N THR A 479 5.61 16.55 0.17
CA THR A 479 4.65 15.59 0.75
C THR A 479 5.24 14.95 2.01
N PRO A 480 4.89 15.42 3.22
CA PRO A 480 5.66 15.10 4.41
C PRO A 480 5.56 13.63 4.81
N TYR A 481 4.42 12.98 4.54
CA TYR A 481 4.18 11.62 5.01
C TYR A 481 5.00 10.56 4.23
N ILE A 482 5.42 10.86 3.00
CA ILE A 482 6.29 10.02 2.15
C ILE A 482 7.78 10.41 2.23
N ARG A 483 8.14 11.31 3.16
CA ARG A 483 9.54 11.68 3.45
C ARG A 483 10.15 10.78 4.51
N LYS A 484 11.47 10.58 4.42
CA LYS A 484 12.24 9.90 5.47
C LYS A 484 12.23 10.74 6.75
N ASP A 485 11.99 10.09 7.87
CA ASP A 485 12.26 10.68 9.18
C ASP A 485 13.76 10.69 9.50
N LYS A 486 14.12 11.19 10.70
CA LYS A 486 15.51 11.24 11.19
C LYS A 486 16.22 9.88 11.24
N ASN A 487 15.47 8.78 11.22
CA ASN A 487 16.00 7.41 11.23
C ASN A 487 16.11 6.83 9.80
N GLY A 488 15.78 7.61 8.77
CA GLY A 488 15.83 7.18 7.38
C GLY A 488 14.62 6.37 6.92
N LEU A 489 13.52 6.36 7.68
CA LEU A 489 12.32 5.57 7.40
C LEU A 489 11.23 6.39 6.72
N VAL A 490 10.72 5.92 5.58
CA VAL A 490 9.59 6.53 4.84
C VAL A 490 8.25 6.15 5.47
N PHE A 491 8.15 5.03 6.15
CA PHE A 491 6.98 4.63 6.95
C PHE A 491 7.45 3.76 8.11
N ASP A 492 6.56 3.39 9.03
CA ASP A 492 6.86 2.36 10.01
C ASP A 492 6.98 1.00 9.28
N PRO A 493 8.21 0.45 9.13
CA PRO A 493 8.42 -0.77 8.34
C PRO A 493 7.75 -2.00 8.95
N SER A 494 7.28 -1.93 10.20
CA SER A 494 6.50 -3.01 10.81
C SER A 494 5.04 -3.08 10.33
N HIS A 495 4.57 -2.09 9.55
CA HIS A 495 3.17 -1.99 9.12
C HIS A 495 2.98 -1.62 7.65
N PHE A 496 3.87 -0.80 7.07
CA PHE A 496 3.81 -0.43 5.66
C PHE A 496 5.13 0.19 5.21
N ASP A 497 5.59 -0.08 3.99
CA ASP A 497 6.74 0.63 3.43
C ASP A 497 6.72 0.79 1.90
N GLY A 498 5.94 1.75 1.39
CA GLY A 498 6.25 2.35 0.10
C GLY A 498 5.06 2.72 -0.77
N ILE A 499 5.27 3.66 -1.68
CA ILE A 499 4.24 4.21 -2.56
C ILE A 499 4.75 4.30 -4.00
N TYR A 500 3.80 4.30 -4.94
CA TYR A 500 4.02 4.71 -6.32
C TYR A 500 3.34 6.07 -6.52
N SER A 501 4.09 7.06 -7.01
CA SER A 501 3.61 8.38 -7.40
C SER A 501 3.62 8.48 -8.92
N LEU A 502 2.50 8.85 -9.51
CA LEU A 502 2.26 8.91 -10.96
C LEU A 502 1.82 10.32 -11.34
N LYS A 503 2.60 11.02 -12.16
CA LYS A 503 2.28 12.38 -12.65
C LYS A 503 2.07 12.38 -14.15
N PHE A 504 0.97 12.99 -14.58
CA PHE A 504 0.60 13.12 -15.99
C PHE A 504 0.75 14.56 -16.45
N GLU A 505 1.05 14.76 -17.74
CA GLU A 505 1.15 16.10 -18.33
C GLU A 505 -0.14 16.92 -18.26
N ASP A 506 -1.30 16.26 -18.16
CA ASP A 506 -2.60 16.92 -17.99
C ASP A 506 -2.85 17.42 -16.55
N GLY A 507 -1.91 17.18 -15.65
CA GLY A 507 -1.94 17.63 -14.27
C GLY A 507 -2.42 16.58 -13.27
N THR A 508 -3.07 15.51 -13.75
CA THR A 508 -3.49 14.38 -12.92
C THR A 508 -2.29 13.85 -12.14
N HIS A 509 -2.51 13.53 -10.86
CA HIS A 509 -1.50 12.96 -9.98
C HIS A 509 -2.14 11.86 -9.15
N ILE A 510 -1.52 10.69 -9.11
CA ILE A 510 -2.02 9.54 -8.35
C ILE A 510 -0.88 9.05 -7.45
N VAL A 511 -1.19 8.82 -6.17
CA VAL A 511 -0.28 8.15 -5.24
C VAL A 511 -0.94 6.90 -4.71
N LEU A 512 -0.39 5.76 -5.11
CA LEU A 512 -0.87 4.41 -4.80
C LEU A 512 0.01 3.79 -3.71
N HIS A 513 -0.62 3.11 -2.76
CA HIS A 513 0.11 2.36 -1.73
C HIS A 513 0.66 1.04 -2.31
N ASP A 514 1.92 0.72 -2.03
CA ASP A 514 2.53 -0.55 -2.43
C ASP A 514 1.94 -1.68 -1.57
N SER A 515 0.96 -2.40 -2.11
CA SER A 515 0.25 -3.48 -1.41
C SER A 515 1.21 -4.57 -0.91
N ALA A 516 2.23 -4.91 -1.70
CA ALA A 516 3.21 -5.91 -1.30
C ALA A 516 4.03 -5.47 -0.09
N ALA A 517 4.38 -4.18 -0.02
CA ALA A 517 5.05 -3.63 1.15
C ALA A 517 4.14 -3.57 2.40
N ALA A 518 2.83 -3.58 2.21
CA ALA A 518 1.83 -3.69 3.28
C ALA A 518 1.55 -5.15 3.69
N GLY A 519 2.10 -6.14 2.98
CA GLY A 519 1.75 -7.55 3.16
C GLY A 519 0.37 -7.93 2.60
N TRP A 520 -0.18 -7.13 1.68
CA TRP A 520 -1.50 -7.32 1.07
C TRP A 520 -1.42 -7.95 -0.33
N HIS A 521 -2.40 -8.78 -0.64
CA HIS A 521 -2.52 -9.59 -1.83
C HIS A 521 -3.68 -9.16 -2.74
N TYR A 522 -4.73 -8.56 -2.18
CA TYR A 522 -6.01 -8.40 -2.87
C TYR A 522 -6.50 -6.97 -2.96
N GLN A 523 -5.98 -6.01 -2.18
CA GLN A 523 -6.35 -4.60 -2.32
C GLN A 523 -5.21 -3.60 -2.06
N THR A 524 -5.39 -2.43 -2.64
CA THR A 524 -4.64 -1.21 -2.34
C THR A 524 -5.59 -0.02 -2.33
N PHE A 525 -5.09 1.13 -1.91
CA PHE A 525 -5.81 2.39 -2.00
C PHE A 525 -4.87 3.50 -2.45
N ALA A 526 -5.46 4.49 -3.11
CA ALA A 526 -4.75 5.63 -3.66
C ALA A 526 -5.41 6.92 -3.21
N TYR A 527 -4.59 7.97 -3.12
CA TYR A 527 -5.09 9.32 -3.28
C TYR A 527 -4.77 9.82 -4.68
N TYR A 528 -5.55 10.77 -5.17
CA TYR A 528 -5.29 11.42 -6.43
C TYR A 528 -5.71 12.89 -6.43
N THR A 529 -5.17 13.65 -7.37
CA THR A 529 -5.65 14.99 -7.74
C THR A 529 -5.91 15.00 -9.23
N ASP A 530 -6.95 15.71 -9.65
CA ASP A 530 -7.33 15.82 -11.06
C ASP A 530 -7.85 17.24 -11.30
N PRO A 531 -6.93 18.20 -11.51
CA PRO A 531 -7.30 19.60 -11.68
C PRO A 531 -8.14 19.83 -12.93
N LYS A 532 -7.96 19.02 -13.98
CA LYS A 532 -8.72 19.10 -15.23
C LYS A 532 -10.21 18.89 -15.00
N ASN A 533 -10.56 17.95 -14.11
CA ASN A 533 -11.96 17.69 -13.78
C ASN A 533 -12.42 18.41 -12.50
N GLY A 534 -11.57 19.20 -11.84
CA GLY A 534 -11.91 19.96 -10.63
C GLY A 534 -11.85 19.16 -9.33
N VAL A 535 -11.12 18.04 -9.31
CA VAL A 535 -10.85 17.27 -8.09
C VAL A 535 -9.62 17.86 -7.39
N ILE A 536 -9.84 18.38 -6.18
CA ILE A 536 -8.77 18.90 -5.33
C ILE A 536 -7.98 17.73 -4.73
N TYR A 537 -8.69 16.79 -4.10
CA TYR A 537 -8.16 15.53 -3.58
C TYR A 537 -9.26 14.46 -3.68
N GLY A 538 -8.90 13.29 -4.15
CA GLY A 538 -9.75 12.11 -4.15
C GLY A 538 -9.04 10.93 -3.50
N TYR A 539 -9.82 10.03 -2.91
CA TYR A 539 -9.37 8.73 -2.42
C TYR A 539 -10.19 7.64 -3.08
N GLN A 540 -9.54 6.51 -3.34
CA GLN A 540 -10.18 5.33 -3.89
C GLN A 540 -9.49 4.07 -3.37
N SER A 541 -10.27 3.05 -3.04
CA SER A 541 -9.75 1.69 -2.81
C SER A 541 -10.05 0.81 -4.01
N VAL A 542 -9.09 -0.02 -4.41
CA VAL A 542 -9.12 -0.83 -5.63
C VAL A 542 -8.52 -2.22 -5.34
N GLY A 543 -9.09 -3.27 -5.94
CA GLY A 543 -8.57 -4.61 -5.72
C GLY A 543 -9.44 -5.73 -6.27
N ASP A 544 -9.01 -6.96 -6.04
CA ASP A 544 -9.71 -8.21 -6.36
C ASP A 544 -10.86 -8.43 -5.36
N GLU A 545 -12.08 -8.07 -5.75
CA GLU A 545 -13.24 -8.10 -4.86
C GLU A 545 -13.63 -9.54 -4.49
N THR A 546 -13.97 -9.78 -3.22
CA THR A 546 -14.59 -11.06 -2.84
C THR A 546 -15.93 -11.20 -3.57
N PRO A 547 -16.19 -12.32 -4.28
CA PRO A 547 -17.50 -12.59 -4.87
C PRO A 547 -18.61 -12.49 -3.82
N LYS A 548 -19.75 -11.93 -4.19
CA LYS A 548 -20.88 -11.65 -3.27
C LYS A 548 -21.40 -12.89 -2.56
N ASP A 549 -21.37 -14.03 -3.24
CA ASP A 549 -21.75 -15.35 -2.77
C ASP A 549 -20.63 -16.06 -1.98
N ALA A 550 -19.41 -15.54 -2.02
CA ALA A 550 -18.26 -16.02 -1.25
C ALA A 550 -18.03 -15.25 0.06
N VAL A 551 -18.82 -14.20 0.33
CA VAL A 551 -18.85 -13.54 1.64
C VAL A 551 -19.49 -14.52 2.64
N PRO A 552 -18.83 -14.85 3.78
CA PRO A 552 -19.38 -15.78 4.75
C PRO A 552 -20.73 -15.32 5.31
N ASP A 553 -21.57 -16.28 5.70
CA ASP A 553 -22.86 -16.03 6.37
C ASP A 553 -22.76 -15.99 7.90
N LYS A 554 -21.62 -16.44 8.46
CA LYS A 554 -21.38 -16.54 9.92
C LYS A 554 -19.89 -16.47 10.24
N GLY A 555 -19.60 -16.37 11.54
CA GLY A 555 -18.25 -16.16 12.06
C GLY A 555 -17.87 -14.68 12.13
N THR A 556 -16.65 -14.42 12.60
CA THR A 556 -16.10 -13.08 12.77
C THR A 556 -14.70 -12.97 12.15
N ALA A 557 -14.27 -11.74 11.84
CA ALA A 557 -12.92 -11.49 11.34
C ALA A 557 -12.39 -10.16 11.85
N THR A 558 -11.20 -10.17 12.45
CA THR A 558 -10.43 -8.97 12.79
C THR A 558 -9.46 -8.61 11.67
N TYR A 559 -9.51 -7.37 11.21
CA TYR A 559 -8.62 -6.79 10.21
C TYR A 559 -7.70 -5.74 10.85
N SER A 560 -6.44 -5.71 10.44
CA SER A 560 -5.51 -4.65 10.78
C SER A 560 -4.78 -4.11 9.56
N GLY A 561 -4.53 -2.81 9.55
CA GLY A 561 -3.88 -2.14 8.44
C GLY A 561 -3.64 -0.67 8.69
N ILE A 562 -3.74 0.13 7.65
CA ILE A 562 -3.36 1.54 7.66
C ILE A 562 -4.39 2.41 6.94
N THR A 563 -4.38 3.69 7.27
CA THR A 563 -5.09 4.73 6.54
C THR A 563 -4.18 5.93 6.28
N THR A 564 -4.40 6.59 5.14
CA THR A 564 -3.89 7.93 4.89
C THR A 564 -5.03 8.86 4.54
N ALA A 565 -4.91 10.11 4.96
CA ALA A 565 -5.97 11.09 4.83
C ALA A 565 -5.44 12.50 4.60
N ARG A 566 -6.32 13.33 4.04
CA ARG A 566 -6.15 14.78 3.93
C ARG A 566 -7.06 15.45 4.96
N LEU A 567 -6.46 16.15 5.92
CA LEU A 567 -7.14 17.03 6.86
C LEU A 567 -7.10 18.45 6.31
N THR A 568 -8.25 19.02 5.98
CA THR A 568 -8.42 20.45 5.70
C THR A 568 -8.97 21.12 6.95
N ASP A 569 -8.23 22.04 7.55
CA ASP A 569 -8.64 22.82 8.71
C ASP A 569 -8.62 24.31 8.34
N ASN A 570 -9.79 24.91 8.17
CA ASN A 570 -9.94 26.32 7.77
C ASN A 570 -9.13 26.69 6.51
N GLY A 571 -9.03 25.76 5.58
CA GLY A 571 -8.28 25.90 4.32
C GLY A 571 -6.81 25.46 4.40
N ALA A 572 -6.22 25.34 5.59
CA ALA A 572 -4.91 24.73 5.75
C ALA A 572 -5.01 23.22 5.58
N MET A 573 -4.11 22.62 4.79
CA MET A 573 -4.21 21.21 4.44
C MET A 573 -3.00 20.41 4.93
N ASN A 574 -3.25 19.38 5.74
CA ASN A 574 -2.25 18.50 6.30
C ASN A 574 -2.51 17.04 5.87
N HIS A 575 -1.42 16.27 5.74
CA HIS A 575 -1.53 14.82 5.60
C HIS A 575 -1.64 14.18 6.99
N LEU A 576 -2.53 13.21 7.12
CA LEU A 576 -2.74 12.43 8.33
C LEU A 576 -2.53 10.95 8.03
N THR A 577 -1.85 10.24 8.91
CA THR A 577 -1.76 8.77 8.90
C THR A 577 -2.30 8.21 10.21
N ALA A 578 -2.84 6.99 10.18
CA ALA A 578 -3.26 6.27 11.37
C ALA A 578 -3.27 4.76 11.10
N ARG A 579 -3.35 3.97 12.17
CA ARG A 579 -3.52 2.51 12.12
C ARG A 579 -5.00 2.19 12.06
N VAL A 580 -5.36 1.18 11.27
CA VAL A 580 -6.74 0.70 11.13
C VAL A 580 -6.90 -0.60 11.91
N ASN A 581 -7.98 -0.69 12.66
CA ASN A 581 -8.50 -1.93 13.21
C ASN A 581 -9.99 -2.02 12.91
N ALA A 582 -10.42 -3.12 12.32
CA ALA A 582 -11.83 -3.35 12.02
C ALA A 582 -12.23 -4.78 12.40
N VAL A 583 -13.49 -4.96 12.79
CA VAL A 583 -14.02 -6.28 13.16
C VAL A 583 -15.35 -6.49 12.46
N ALA A 584 -15.44 -7.54 11.64
CA ALA A 584 -16.64 -7.93 10.91
C ALA A 584 -17.32 -9.13 11.58
N ASP A 585 -18.66 -9.12 11.59
CA ASP A 585 -19.52 -10.22 12.05
C ASP A 585 -20.48 -10.53 10.92
N PHE A 586 -20.28 -11.71 10.33
CA PHE A 586 -20.95 -12.14 9.10
C PHE A 586 -22.39 -12.55 9.33
N ALA A 587 -22.72 -13.03 10.54
CA ALA A 587 -24.10 -13.34 10.90
C ALA A 587 -24.91 -12.04 11.04
N LYS A 588 -24.32 -11.01 11.65
CA LYS A 588 -24.96 -9.70 11.82
C LYS A 588 -24.90 -8.80 10.59
N LYS A 589 -24.03 -9.12 9.63
CA LYS A 589 -23.73 -8.29 8.47
C LYS A 589 -23.31 -6.85 8.85
N ALA A 590 -22.46 -6.76 9.87
CA ALA A 590 -21.99 -5.51 10.43
C ALA A 590 -20.48 -5.50 10.63
N ILE A 591 -19.87 -4.31 10.56
CA ILE A 591 -18.46 -4.06 10.81
C ILE A 591 -18.28 -2.85 11.73
N SER A 592 -17.43 -3.01 12.74
CA SER A 592 -16.90 -1.88 13.52
C SER A 592 -15.54 -1.47 12.98
N PHE A 593 -15.34 -0.17 12.81
CA PHE A 593 -14.12 0.42 12.28
C PHE A 593 -13.52 1.37 13.31
N THR A 594 -12.21 1.27 13.54
CA THR A 594 -11.47 2.14 14.44
C THR A 594 -10.14 2.53 13.83
N THR A 595 -9.66 3.71 14.19
CA THR A 595 -8.24 4.03 14.01
C THR A 595 -7.58 4.39 15.33
N SER A 596 -6.26 4.23 15.37
CA SER A 596 -5.40 4.61 16.48
C SER A 596 -4.13 5.24 15.94
N ASP A 597 -3.33 5.87 16.80
CA ASP A 597 -2.01 6.38 16.42
C ASP A 597 -2.09 7.44 15.30
N ALA A 598 -3.13 8.29 15.31
CA ALA A 598 -3.28 9.35 14.32
C ALA A 598 -2.17 10.41 14.45
N HIS A 599 -1.51 10.71 13.33
CA HIS A 599 -0.42 11.67 13.24
C HIS A 599 -0.59 12.62 12.06
N THR A 600 -0.26 13.90 12.23
CA THR A 600 0.10 14.77 11.10
C THR A 600 1.60 14.78 10.90
N HIS A 601 2.00 15.11 9.68
CA HIS A 601 3.40 15.15 9.28
C HIS A 601 3.75 16.51 8.71
N ARG A 602 4.92 17.02 9.10
CA ARG A 602 5.56 18.18 8.49
C ARG A 602 7.02 17.87 8.20
N ILE A 603 7.62 18.67 7.33
CA ILE A 603 9.05 18.61 7.03
C ILE A 603 9.72 19.68 7.88
N ASN A 604 10.76 19.30 8.63
CA ASN A 604 11.51 20.24 9.45
C ASN A 604 12.58 20.97 8.62
N ASP A 605 13.29 21.93 9.24
CA ASP A 605 14.31 22.74 8.59
C ASP A 605 15.51 21.92 8.05
N GLN A 606 15.67 20.68 8.54
CA GLN A 606 16.71 19.75 8.09
C GLN A 606 16.23 18.83 6.94
N GLY A 607 14.98 18.97 6.49
CA GLY A 607 14.39 18.17 5.42
C GLY A 607 13.85 16.81 5.86
N PHE A 608 13.82 16.51 7.16
CA PHE A 608 13.27 15.28 7.71
C PHE A 608 11.78 15.41 8.01
N ARG A 609 11.06 14.30 7.88
CA ARG A 609 9.70 14.21 8.40
C ARG A 609 9.71 14.27 9.93
N GLU A 610 8.87 15.13 10.48
CA GLU A 610 8.46 15.14 11.88
C GLU A 610 6.96 14.83 11.98
N SER A 611 6.61 13.93 12.90
CA SER A 611 5.23 13.52 13.15
C SER A 611 4.72 14.11 14.46
N GLN A 612 3.50 14.63 14.45
CA GLN A 612 2.82 15.13 15.65
C GLN A 612 1.54 14.32 15.88
N SER A 613 1.39 13.78 17.09
CA SER A 613 0.18 13.03 17.47
C SER A 613 -1.06 13.93 17.46
N LEU A 614 -2.16 13.39 16.96
CA LEU A 614 -3.47 14.03 16.83
C LEU A 614 -4.60 13.03 17.13
N GLU A 615 -4.57 12.47 18.34
CA GLU A 615 -5.51 11.41 18.76
C GLU A 615 -6.98 11.81 18.65
N LYS A 616 -7.32 13.10 18.75
CA LYS A 616 -8.70 13.58 18.55
C LYS A 616 -9.28 13.24 17.18
N TYR A 617 -8.43 13.04 16.17
CA TYR A 617 -8.80 12.62 14.81
C TYR A 617 -8.68 11.12 14.57
N ASN A 618 -8.39 10.32 15.60
CA ASN A 618 -8.69 8.89 15.52
C ASN A 618 -10.19 8.71 15.23
N LEU A 619 -10.51 7.70 14.44
CA LEU A 619 -11.84 7.48 13.91
C LEU A 619 -12.52 6.32 14.63
N TYR A 620 -13.82 6.43 14.76
CA TYR A 620 -14.70 5.32 15.09
C TYR A 620 -15.89 5.32 14.13
N GLY A 621 -16.19 4.16 13.56
CA GLY A 621 -17.32 4.00 12.64
C GLY A 621 -18.00 2.65 12.77
N HIS A 622 -19.22 2.61 12.24
CA HIS A 622 -20.02 1.41 12.12
C HIS A 622 -20.61 1.36 10.71
N ALA A 623 -20.54 0.21 10.08
CA ALA A 623 -21.14 -0.01 8.76
C ALA A 623 -21.83 -1.36 8.69
N THR A 624 -22.80 -1.47 7.80
CA THR A 624 -23.56 -2.70 7.54
C THR A 624 -23.52 -3.04 6.06
N TRP A 625 -23.91 -4.28 5.72
CA TRP A 625 -24.11 -4.71 4.36
C TRP A 625 -25.37 -5.56 4.21
N GLU A 626 -25.90 -5.57 3.00
CA GLU A 626 -27.06 -6.39 2.65
C GLU A 626 -26.69 -7.85 2.38
N ALA A 627 -27.68 -8.75 2.40
CA ALA A 627 -27.49 -10.10 1.92
C ALA A 627 -27.01 -10.08 0.45
N SER A 628 -26.10 -10.99 0.11
CA SER A 628 -25.47 -11.05 -1.23
C SER A 628 -24.77 -9.74 -1.63
N SER A 629 -24.19 -9.03 -0.66
CA SER A 629 -23.32 -7.87 -0.88
C SER A 629 -21.91 -8.15 -0.38
N ASN A 630 -20.92 -7.65 -1.12
CA ASN A 630 -19.52 -7.59 -0.71
C ASN A 630 -19.08 -6.17 -0.31
N SER A 631 -20.03 -5.23 -0.27
CA SER A 631 -19.82 -3.82 0.01
C SER A 631 -20.56 -3.44 1.28
N PHE A 632 -19.92 -2.65 2.14
CA PHE A 632 -20.48 -2.14 3.38
C PHE A 632 -20.40 -0.61 3.44
N LYS A 633 -21.36 -0.02 4.14
CA LYS A 633 -21.48 1.43 4.28
C LYS A 633 -22.05 1.81 5.64
N GLY A 634 -21.64 2.95 6.17
CA GLY A 634 -22.24 3.51 7.38
C GLY A 634 -21.61 4.81 7.84
N ASP A 635 -21.76 5.10 9.12
CA ASP A 635 -21.33 6.36 9.72
C ASP A 635 -19.92 6.23 10.33
N VAL A 636 -19.15 7.31 10.28
CA VAL A 636 -17.85 7.44 10.97
C VAL A 636 -17.72 8.82 11.61
N PHE A 637 -17.00 8.85 12.73
CA PHE A 637 -16.85 10.01 13.59
C PHE A 637 -15.39 10.17 14.00
N SER A 638 -14.95 11.41 14.22
CA SER A 638 -13.73 11.65 15.00
C SER A 638 -13.95 11.29 16.48
N THR A 639 -12.86 11.04 17.19
CA THR A 639 -12.86 10.66 18.61
C THR A 639 -13.51 11.73 19.48
N ASP A 640 -13.20 13.00 19.21
CA ASP A 640 -13.82 14.17 19.84
C ASP A 640 -15.21 14.52 19.29
N LYS A 641 -15.68 13.78 18.28
CA LYS A 641 -16.98 13.93 17.60
C LYS A 641 -17.17 15.26 16.89
N SER A 642 -16.12 16.06 16.78
CA SER A 642 -16.16 17.32 16.05
C SER A 642 -16.43 17.11 14.55
N LEU A 643 -16.07 15.94 14.02
CA LEU A 643 -16.30 15.54 12.65
C LEU A 643 -17.24 14.33 12.57
N LYS A 644 -18.22 14.40 11.66
CA LYS A 644 -19.10 13.29 11.29
C LYS A 644 -19.04 13.09 9.77
N GLY A 645 -19.15 11.85 9.32
CA GLY A 645 -19.41 11.56 7.93
C GLY A 645 -19.60 10.09 7.63
N GLU A 646 -19.20 9.70 6.43
CA GLU A 646 -19.54 8.40 5.84
C GLU A 646 -18.31 7.50 5.71
N LEU A 647 -18.49 6.22 6.06
CA LEU A 647 -17.55 5.14 5.84
C LEU A 647 -18.07 4.26 4.70
N ASN A 648 -17.22 3.98 3.72
CA ASN A 648 -17.51 3.08 2.62
C ASN A 648 -16.40 2.03 2.54
N GLY A 649 -16.74 0.78 2.21
CA GLY A 649 -15.72 -0.25 2.03
C GLY A 649 -16.24 -1.51 1.34
N LYS A 650 -15.30 -2.41 1.04
CA LYS A 650 -15.55 -3.72 0.44
C LYS A 650 -14.67 -4.80 1.05
N PHE A 651 -15.09 -6.04 0.86
CA PHE A 651 -14.27 -7.23 1.08
C PHE A 651 -13.50 -7.62 -0.19
N TYR A 652 -12.24 -8.01 -0.01
CA TYR A 652 -11.31 -8.38 -1.08
C TYR A 652 -10.70 -9.76 -0.82
N GLY A 653 -10.44 -10.47 -1.92
CA GLY A 653 -9.77 -11.77 -1.94
C GLY A 653 -10.62 -12.95 -1.50
N ALA A 654 -10.05 -14.13 -1.64
CA ALA A 654 -10.68 -15.38 -1.23
C ALA A 654 -10.95 -15.38 0.29
N SER A 655 -12.13 -15.86 0.68
CA SER A 655 -12.55 -15.94 2.09
C SER A 655 -12.39 -14.61 2.83
N VAL A 656 -12.73 -13.47 2.21
CA VAL A 656 -12.67 -12.13 2.84
C VAL A 656 -11.32 -11.86 3.50
N ALA A 657 -10.25 -12.07 2.76
CA ALA A 657 -8.88 -11.96 3.26
C ALA A 657 -8.52 -10.52 3.66
N GLU A 658 -9.06 -9.54 2.94
CA GLU A 658 -8.76 -8.13 3.09
C GLU A 658 -10.02 -7.27 3.04
N ILE A 659 -9.92 -6.07 3.60
CA ILE A 659 -10.90 -5.00 3.42
C ILE A 659 -10.19 -3.75 2.93
N GLY A 660 -10.91 -2.94 2.18
CA GLY A 660 -10.42 -1.66 1.69
C GLY A 660 -11.57 -0.69 1.48
N GLY A 661 -11.30 0.60 1.60
CA GLY A 661 -12.35 1.60 1.47
C GLY A 661 -11.93 3.04 1.60
N THR A 662 -12.93 3.90 1.77
CA THR A 662 -12.76 5.35 1.93
C THR A 662 -13.67 5.89 3.03
N TYR A 663 -13.32 7.08 3.52
CA TYR A 663 -14.19 7.85 4.38
C TYR A 663 -14.09 9.34 4.09
N GLY A 664 -15.13 10.08 4.45
CA GLY A 664 -15.13 11.54 4.42
C GLY A 664 -15.98 12.11 5.53
N LEU A 665 -15.37 12.95 6.37
CA LEU A 665 -15.99 13.60 7.51
C LEU A 665 -15.86 15.11 7.41
N LYS A 666 -16.80 15.83 8.02
CA LYS A 666 -16.73 17.28 8.19
C LYS A 666 -17.34 17.73 9.50
N ASP A 667 -16.96 18.92 9.95
CA ASP A 667 -17.68 19.63 10.99
C ASP A 667 -19.02 20.18 10.47
N GLN A 668 -19.86 20.68 11.39
CA GLN A 668 -21.17 21.23 11.04
C GLN A 668 -21.07 22.40 10.04
N ALA A 669 -20.02 23.21 10.14
CA ALA A 669 -19.80 24.35 9.26
C ALA A 669 -19.13 23.99 7.91
N GLY A 670 -18.61 22.76 7.77
CA GLY A 670 -17.81 22.33 6.61
C GLY A 670 -16.44 23.01 6.49
N LYS A 671 -15.96 23.66 7.56
CA LYS A 671 -14.66 24.34 7.63
C LYS A 671 -13.52 23.38 7.94
N ILE A 672 -13.82 22.31 8.67
CA ILE A 672 -12.89 21.22 8.93
C ILE A 672 -13.40 20.00 8.17
N GLN A 673 -12.55 19.43 7.33
CA GLN A 673 -12.87 18.26 6.51
C GLN A 673 -11.73 17.25 6.62
N LEU A 674 -12.08 15.97 6.71
CA LEU A 674 -11.12 14.88 6.74
C LEU A 674 -11.57 13.81 5.73
N ILE A 675 -10.79 13.61 4.68
CA ILE A 675 -11.04 12.56 3.68
C ILE A 675 -9.88 11.58 3.66
N GLY A 676 -10.15 10.29 3.52
CA GLY A 676 -9.10 9.29 3.52
C GLY A 676 -9.48 7.99 2.84
N GLY A 677 -8.45 7.18 2.60
CA GLY A 677 -8.54 5.82 2.10
C GLY A 677 -7.83 4.88 3.06
N TYR A 678 -8.35 3.66 3.17
CA TYR A 678 -7.81 2.66 4.07
C TYR A 678 -7.74 1.29 3.41
N GLY A 679 -6.84 0.45 3.95
CA GLY A 679 -6.71 -0.96 3.62
C GLY A 679 -6.32 -1.75 4.87
N ALA A 680 -6.79 -2.98 5.00
CA ALA A 680 -6.48 -3.86 6.12
C ALA A 680 -6.60 -5.34 5.76
N ALA A 681 -5.74 -6.17 6.35
CA ALA A 681 -5.74 -7.62 6.16
C ALA A 681 -6.23 -8.34 7.41
N ARG A 682 -6.88 -9.51 7.21
CA ARG A 682 -7.34 -10.37 8.30
C ARG A 682 -6.15 -10.95 9.07
N LYS A 683 -6.27 -11.02 10.40
CA LYS A 683 -5.27 -11.66 11.27
C LYS A 683 -5.38 -13.17 11.32
#